data_AF-A0AA40E5E8-F1
#
_entry.id   AF-A0AA40E5E8-F1
#
_cell.length_a   1.000
_cell.length_b   1.000
_cell.length_c   1.000
_cell.angle_alpha   90.00
_cell.angle_beta   90.00
_cell.angle_gamma   90.00
#
_symmetry.space_group_name_H-M   'P 1'
#
loop_
_entity.id
_entity.type
_entity.pdbx_description
1 polymer ?
#
loop_
_entity_poly.entity_id
_entity_poly.type
_entity_poly.pdbx_seq_one_letter_code
_entity_poly.pdbx_strand_id
1 'polypeptide(L)'
;MKGKARQPGNPALSFAVVKDPQNANTRLRLSQQSGSQPSQDSPPKKVTFDPLLSIQESTSTSNPSPETPTSRTSLSTPKSTKPTLEPNRLFWSGSTTMFVLNSAPPSVEEVLSTMRANNLPDVIYQDAYYSEDKDIPPRPREYAGREFRLEGSSIPYLPDFDAAGLSASSFGIKSEAAPDLSAMESAYERQRKQCTLRSWEIAEMPPSFNEVDEWWTEKQKSNRYRQASASRPPPPTQKADLSQIVGATPKNKGGFKYSQKQKSTSVQHEAQYMSMMSLEVHVNTRGKLVPNPEEDEVRCIFWCIKSDEHSLLIGGSQAPGGEALAGIIVLSEDGSLAERMRRQTSAEVLEETSELDVMVRMVEMVRAHDPDILTGFEVHGSSWGYLVERARFKYDYNLCDEFSRMKSNSHGRFGKDADRWGFNTTSTIRVTGRHMVNIWRAMRGELNLLQYTMENVVWHLLHRRIPHYSWQTLTNWYTSGRPGDLNNILRYYLRRTRLDIEILETNELVPRTSEQARLLGVDFFSVFSRGSQFKVESIMFRIAKPENFLLISPSRKQVGGQNALECLPLVMEPQSDFYSSPVLVLDFQSLYPSVMIAYNYCYSTFLGRIVKWRGANKMGFTEYRRREGLLKLLKDYINIAPNGVMYTKAEIRRSLLAKMLTEILETRVMVKSGMKQDRDDKTLQQLLNNRQLALKLLANVTYGYTSASFSGRMPCSEIADSIVQTGRETLERSIAYIHSVGRWGAEVVYGDTDSLFIHLKGRTREQAFDIGAEIAKEITDMNPRPIKLKFEKVYHPCVLLAKKRYVGYKFETRDQKVPEFDAKGIETVRRDGTPAEQKIEEKALKILFETADLSQVKAYFQAQCAKIMRGAVSVQDFCFAREVKLGTYSTKGPPPPGAHISAKRMLEDARAEPQYGERVPYVVVAGAPGARLVDRCVAPEDLLNDPHASLDAEYYIGKNIIPPLERIFNLVGASVRGWYDEMPRVQHVKHIDADAGGKRTLEWFLHSSSCVTCGVKMKGARPAPRGWGAPRDPGPPVCKRCIADAPATMALLQTRVSSEQRKLADVATVCQSCAGAAPREQVPCESKDCPVFYTRVKQVARLGKERGLAEPLIRRLAEELDW
;
A
#
# COMPACT_ATOMS: atom_id res chain seq x y z
N MET A 1 -61.02 -38.76 32.19
CA MET A 1 -60.66 -38.15 33.48
C MET A 1 -59.26 -37.57 33.40
N LYS A 2 -59.10 -36.37 33.97
CA LYS A 2 -57.85 -35.64 34.32
C LYS A 2 -57.10 -34.88 33.22
N GLY A 3 -57.68 -33.69 32.99
CA GLY A 3 -57.12 -32.37 32.69
C GLY A 3 -55.61 -32.12 32.73
N LYS A 4 -55.16 -31.34 31.73
CA LYS A 4 -53.89 -30.59 31.73
C LYS A 4 -54.18 -29.12 32.03
N ALA A 5 -53.58 -28.61 33.10
CA ALA A 5 -53.59 -27.21 33.49
C ALA A 5 -52.60 -26.39 32.63
N ARG A 6 -53.02 -25.20 32.20
CA ARG A 6 -52.17 -24.15 31.61
C ARG A 6 -51.57 -23.30 32.73
N GLN A 7 -50.27 -23.01 32.65
CA GLN A 7 -49.63 -21.88 33.36
C GLN A 7 -49.27 -20.77 32.36
N PRO A 8 -49.28 -19.49 32.77
CA PRO A 8 -49.11 -18.34 31.88
C PRO A 8 -47.64 -18.02 31.63
N GLY A 9 -47.28 -17.81 30.36
CA GLY A 9 -45.97 -17.31 29.95
C GLY A 9 -45.86 -15.79 30.11
N ASN A 10 -44.73 -15.34 30.65
CA ASN A 10 -44.28 -13.94 30.67
C ASN A 10 -44.17 -13.35 29.24
N PRO A 11 -44.31 -12.03 29.06
CA PRO A 11 -44.23 -11.40 27.75
C PRO A 11 -42.77 -11.37 27.27
N ALA A 12 -42.46 -12.13 26.22
CA ALA A 12 -41.22 -11.97 25.49
C ALA A 12 -41.34 -10.75 24.57
N LEU A 13 -40.45 -9.77 24.77
CA LEU A 13 -40.25 -8.66 23.84
C LEU A 13 -39.76 -9.24 22.51
N SER A 14 -40.56 -9.12 21.45
CA SER A 14 -40.20 -9.55 20.11
C SER A 14 -39.26 -8.53 19.48
N PHE A 15 -37.98 -8.88 19.38
CA PHE A 15 -37.04 -8.17 18.52
C PHE A 15 -37.28 -8.59 17.07
N ALA A 16 -37.28 -7.64 16.14
CA ALA A 16 -37.29 -7.92 14.71
C ALA A 16 -35.96 -8.57 14.31
N VAL A 17 -35.91 -9.90 14.33
CA VAL A 17 -34.81 -10.67 13.76
C VAL A 17 -34.93 -10.63 12.24
N VAL A 18 -33.81 -10.32 11.61
CA VAL A 18 -33.49 -10.50 10.19
C VAL A 18 -34.17 -11.74 9.62
N LYS A 19 -35.01 -11.52 8.60
CA LYS A 19 -35.53 -12.48 7.60
C LYS A 19 -36.13 -13.78 8.18
N ASP A 20 -37.45 -13.79 8.28
CA ASP A 20 -38.25 -15.00 8.50
C ASP A 20 -37.97 -16.05 7.38
N PRO A 21 -37.44 -17.24 7.72
CA PRO A 21 -37.15 -18.31 6.75
C PRO A 21 -38.39 -18.91 6.08
N GLN A 22 -39.60 -18.58 6.52
CA GLN A 22 -40.85 -19.17 6.00
C GLN A 22 -41.66 -18.25 5.09
N ASN A 23 -41.14 -17.08 4.71
CA ASN A 23 -41.86 -16.17 3.82
C ASN A 23 -41.84 -16.66 2.35
N ALA A 24 -43.02 -17.06 1.87
CA ALA A 24 -43.28 -17.61 0.54
C ALA A 24 -42.95 -16.65 -0.63
N ASN A 25 -42.73 -15.36 -0.36
CA ASN A 25 -42.42 -14.35 -1.40
C ASN A 25 -40.92 -14.18 -1.70
N THR A 26 -40.05 -15.00 -1.11
CA THR A 26 -38.60 -14.92 -1.35
C THR A 26 -38.19 -15.77 -2.56
N ARG A 27 -38.26 -15.20 -3.78
CA ARG A 27 -37.85 -15.88 -5.02
C ARG A 27 -36.31 -15.99 -5.16
N LEU A 28 -35.80 -17.14 -4.70
CA LEU A 28 -34.82 -18.09 -5.30
C LEU A 28 -33.35 -17.72 -5.66
N ARG A 29 -32.45 -18.51 -5.06
CA ARG A 29 -31.18 -19.13 -5.56
C ARG A 29 -31.04 -20.50 -4.85
N LEU A 30 -30.42 -21.58 -5.33
CA LEU A 30 -29.77 -22.00 -6.57
C LEU A 30 -29.55 -23.54 -6.46
N SER A 31 -29.59 -24.24 -7.60
CA SER A 31 -28.76 -25.40 -8.00
C SER A 31 -28.89 -26.81 -7.37
N GLN A 32 -29.01 -27.78 -8.30
CA GLN A 32 -28.57 -29.20 -8.32
C GLN A 32 -29.43 -30.28 -7.64
N GLN A 33 -30.20 -31.03 -8.45
CA GLN A 33 -29.98 -32.47 -8.71
C GLN A 33 -30.93 -33.07 -9.78
N SER A 34 -30.32 -33.85 -10.69
CA SER A 34 -30.83 -35.03 -11.44
C SER A 34 -32.16 -35.04 -12.21
N GLY A 35 -32.06 -35.22 -13.53
CA GLY A 35 -32.58 -36.41 -14.23
C GLY A 35 -34.09 -36.56 -14.56
N SER A 36 -34.37 -36.56 -15.87
CA SER A 36 -35.44 -37.27 -16.61
C SER A 36 -36.84 -36.66 -16.84
N GLN A 37 -37.07 -36.36 -18.13
CA GLN A 37 -38.25 -36.56 -19.01
C GLN A 37 -39.58 -35.79 -18.84
N PRO A 38 -40.35 -35.61 -19.96
CA PRO A 38 -41.13 -34.40 -20.23
C PRO A 38 -42.64 -34.58 -20.03
N SER A 39 -43.36 -33.52 -19.64
CA SER A 39 -44.80 -33.41 -19.93
C SER A 39 -45.33 -31.96 -19.89
N GLN A 40 -45.98 -31.61 -21.01
CA GLN A 40 -47.25 -30.89 -21.22
C GLN A 40 -47.47 -29.42 -20.82
N ASP A 41 -48.01 -28.73 -21.82
CA ASP A 41 -48.44 -27.34 -21.96
C ASP A 41 -49.37 -26.77 -20.87
N SER A 42 -49.14 -25.50 -20.52
CA SER A 42 -50.22 -24.52 -20.29
C SER A 42 -49.70 -23.07 -20.31
N PRO A 43 -50.48 -22.08 -20.80
CA PRO A 43 -49.98 -20.72 -21.07
C PRO A 43 -50.07 -19.80 -19.83
N PRO A 44 -49.23 -18.75 -19.73
CA PRO A 44 -49.26 -17.82 -18.60
C PRO A 44 -50.31 -16.71 -18.79
N LYS A 45 -51.09 -16.46 -17.72
CA LYS A 45 -52.06 -15.38 -17.60
C LYS A 45 -51.36 -14.01 -17.53
N LYS A 46 -51.74 -13.10 -18.44
CA LYS A 46 -51.47 -11.66 -18.35
C LYS A 46 -52.47 -11.00 -17.40
N VAL A 47 -52.01 -10.10 -16.54
CA VAL A 47 -52.86 -9.17 -15.79
C VAL A 47 -52.50 -7.77 -16.28
N THR A 48 -53.44 -7.15 -16.99
CA THR A 48 -53.41 -5.76 -17.46
C THR A 48 -54.23 -4.89 -16.50
N PHE A 49 -53.73 -3.71 -16.18
CA PHE A 49 -54.49 -2.64 -15.53
C PHE A 49 -54.65 -1.49 -16.51
N ASP A 50 -55.89 -1.23 -16.92
CA ASP A 50 -56.34 -0.01 -17.58
C ASP A 50 -56.78 1.01 -16.53
N PRO A 51 -56.53 2.30 -16.76
CA PRO A 51 -57.46 3.32 -16.35
C PRO A 51 -57.76 4.27 -17.52
N LEU A 52 -58.89 4.05 -18.19
CA LEU A 52 -59.61 5.11 -18.89
C LEU A 52 -60.63 5.71 -17.92
N LEU A 53 -60.60 7.01 -17.73
CA LEU A 53 -61.81 7.82 -17.60
C LEU A 53 -61.56 9.21 -18.21
N SER A 54 -62.29 9.44 -19.29
CA SER A 54 -62.37 10.63 -20.14
C SER A 54 -63.18 11.76 -19.51
N ILE A 55 -62.76 13.01 -19.71
CA ILE A 55 -63.67 14.15 -19.90
C ILE A 55 -63.16 14.98 -21.10
N GLN A 56 -64.14 15.40 -21.91
CA GLN A 56 -64.06 15.82 -23.30
C GLN A 56 -63.58 17.26 -23.55
N GLU A 57 -63.20 17.45 -24.80
CA GLU A 57 -62.69 18.63 -25.51
C GLU A 57 -63.65 19.82 -25.60
N SER A 58 -63.10 21.00 -25.94
CA SER A 58 -63.58 21.77 -27.09
C SER A 58 -62.58 22.88 -27.53
N THR A 59 -62.10 22.74 -28.79
CA THR A 59 -61.98 23.76 -29.88
C THR A 59 -61.41 25.16 -29.58
N SER A 60 -60.55 25.83 -30.37
CA SER A 60 -60.23 25.77 -31.81
C SER A 60 -59.10 26.77 -32.17
N THR A 61 -58.22 26.36 -33.12
CA THR A 61 -57.58 27.13 -34.23
C THR A 61 -56.87 28.48 -34.00
N SER A 62 -55.55 28.56 -34.30
CA SER A 62 -54.97 29.10 -35.56
C SER A 62 -53.48 29.52 -35.43
N ASN A 63 -52.62 29.05 -36.33
CA ASN A 63 -51.25 29.54 -36.64
C ASN A 63 -51.32 30.81 -37.54
N PRO A 64 -50.27 31.66 -37.76
CA PRO A 64 -48.84 31.30 -37.92
C PRO A 64 -47.73 32.30 -37.44
N SER A 65 -46.48 31.80 -37.50
CA SER A 65 -45.09 32.35 -37.52
C SER A 65 -44.80 33.80 -38.04
N PRO A 66 -43.53 34.28 -38.13
CA PRO A 66 -42.31 34.19 -37.26
C PRO A 66 -41.69 35.60 -36.99
N GLU A 67 -40.68 35.74 -36.12
CA GLU A 67 -39.51 36.66 -36.29
C GLU A 67 -38.61 36.74 -35.03
N THR A 68 -37.34 36.40 -35.21
CA THR A 68 -36.17 36.76 -34.39
C THR A 68 -35.70 38.18 -34.80
N PRO A 69 -35.06 39.02 -33.94
CA PRO A 69 -33.69 38.69 -33.51
C PRO A 69 -33.16 39.31 -32.17
N THR A 70 -32.14 38.64 -31.62
CA THR A 70 -30.93 39.14 -30.92
C THR A 70 -30.97 40.40 -30.04
N SER A 71 -30.53 40.26 -28.77
CA SER A 71 -29.29 40.92 -28.29
C SER A 71 -28.89 40.49 -26.87
N ARG A 72 -27.60 40.19 -26.71
CA ARG A 72 -26.88 39.93 -25.46
C ARG A 72 -26.82 41.18 -24.60
N THR A 73 -26.99 41.05 -23.28
CA THR A 73 -26.28 41.91 -22.31
C THR A 73 -26.08 41.23 -20.95
N SER A 74 -24.79 41.15 -20.61
CA SER A 74 -24.08 40.95 -19.34
C SER A 74 -24.80 41.02 -17.99
N LEU A 75 -24.33 40.14 -17.09
CA LEU A 75 -24.48 40.14 -15.64
C LEU A 75 -24.25 41.50 -14.97
N SER A 76 -25.14 41.84 -14.04
CA SER A 76 -24.78 42.47 -12.77
C SER A 76 -25.75 42.02 -11.67
N THR A 77 -25.22 41.42 -10.61
CA THR A 77 -25.94 41.08 -9.38
C THR A 77 -26.41 42.34 -8.64
N PRO A 78 -27.67 42.41 -8.17
CA PRO A 78 -28.02 43.27 -7.05
C PRO A 78 -28.31 42.46 -5.79
N LYS A 79 -27.88 43.05 -4.68
CA LYS A 79 -28.02 42.58 -3.31
C LYS A 79 -29.48 42.40 -2.91
N SER A 80 -29.68 41.42 -2.03
CA SER A 80 -30.88 41.16 -1.23
C SER A 80 -31.58 42.43 -0.77
N THR A 81 -32.74 42.69 -1.36
CA THR A 81 -33.88 43.38 -0.75
C THR A 81 -35.10 42.77 -1.40
N LYS A 82 -35.97 42.11 -0.63
CA LYS A 82 -37.24 41.56 -1.13
C LYS A 82 -38.06 42.69 -1.74
N PRO A 83 -38.40 42.69 -3.04
CA PRO A 83 -39.45 43.55 -3.54
C PRO A 83 -40.75 42.77 -3.41
N THR A 84 -41.63 43.21 -2.52
CA THR A 84 -43.06 42.95 -2.66
C THR A 84 -43.49 43.66 -3.95
N LEU A 85 -43.66 42.89 -5.03
CA LEU A 85 -44.16 43.39 -6.30
C LEU A 85 -45.66 43.67 -6.15
N GLU A 86 -45.99 44.90 -5.79
CA GLU A 86 -47.28 45.50 -6.10
C GLU A 86 -47.39 45.68 -7.63
N PRO A 87 -48.45 45.21 -8.30
CA PRO A 87 -48.52 45.09 -9.76
C PRO A 87 -48.64 46.42 -10.53
N ASN A 88 -48.40 47.59 -9.91
CA ASN A 88 -48.82 48.89 -10.45
C ASN A 88 -47.73 49.95 -10.66
N ARG A 89 -46.45 49.59 -10.82
CA ARG A 89 -45.44 50.57 -11.28
C ARG A 89 -44.49 49.99 -12.33
N LEU A 90 -45.01 49.79 -13.54
CA LEU A 90 -44.21 49.78 -14.76
C LEU A 90 -44.14 51.21 -15.29
N PHE A 91 -42.96 51.84 -15.24
CA PHE A 91 -42.70 53.10 -15.96
C PHE A 91 -42.55 52.80 -17.45
N TRP A 92 -43.36 53.46 -18.27
CA TRP A 92 -43.51 53.22 -19.70
C TRP A 92 -42.50 54.01 -20.54
N SER A 93 -41.99 53.39 -21.60
CA SER A 93 -41.67 54.09 -22.85
C SER A 93 -41.81 53.14 -24.05
N GLY A 94 -42.82 53.37 -24.91
CA GLY A 94 -42.85 52.91 -26.31
C GLY A 94 -43.56 51.57 -26.62
N SER A 95 -44.72 51.68 -27.27
CA SER A 95 -45.43 50.80 -28.23
C SER A 95 -45.30 49.25 -28.26
N THR A 96 -45.05 48.54 -27.17
CA THR A 96 -45.14 47.06 -27.18
C THR A 96 -46.03 46.52 -26.07
N THR A 97 -47.07 45.74 -26.44
CA THR A 97 -47.89 44.95 -25.50
C THR A 97 -47.01 43.89 -24.83
N MET A 98 -46.90 43.96 -23.51
CA MET A 98 -46.10 43.04 -22.71
C MET A 98 -47.02 42.18 -21.85
N PHE A 99 -46.99 40.87 -22.05
CA PHE A 99 -47.68 39.90 -21.19
C PHE A 99 -46.72 39.43 -20.11
N VAL A 100 -47.15 39.45 -18.86
CA VAL A 100 -46.36 38.96 -17.71
C VAL A 100 -47.04 37.70 -17.18
N LEU A 101 -46.27 36.64 -16.95
CA LEU A 101 -46.76 35.41 -16.32
C LEU A 101 -47.28 35.73 -14.91
N ASN A 102 -48.47 35.24 -14.58
CA ASN A 102 -49.16 35.52 -13.31
C ASN A 102 -48.38 35.00 -12.08
N SER A 103 -47.57 33.96 -12.26
CA SER A 103 -46.75 33.37 -11.20
C SER A 103 -45.27 33.47 -11.54
N ALA A 104 -44.47 33.91 -10.57
CA ALA A 104 -43.02 33.77 -10.65
C ALA A 104 -42.63 32.28 -10.62
N PRO A 105 -41.54 31.88 -11.32
CA PRO A 105 -41.01 30.54 -11.18
C PRO A 105 -40.58 30.27 -9.73
N PRO A 106 -40.64 29.01 -9.26
CA PRO A 106 -40.27 28.66 -7.89
C PRO A 106 -38.82 29.05 -7.62
N SER A 107 -38.56 29.49 -6.39
CA SER A 107 -37.19 29.83 -5.97
C SER A 107 -36.34 28.57 -5.78
N VAL A 108 -35.01 28.71 -5.86
CA VAL A 108 -34.08 27.58 -5.64
C VAL A 108 -34.29 26.91 -4.27
N GLU A 109 -34.58 27.70 -3.23
CA GLU A 109 -34.85 27.19 -1.88
C GLU A 109 -36.16 26.40 -1.80
N GLU A 110 -37.19 26.85 -2.52
CA GLU A 110 -38.48 26.17 -2.63
C GLU A 110 -38.34 24.83 -3.37
N VAL A 111 -37.55 24.78 -4.44
CA VAL A 111 -37.25 23.52 -5.16
C VAL A 111 -36.51 22.54 -4.24
N LEU A 112 -35.45 22.97 -3.55
CA LEU A 112 -34.67 22.07 -2.69
C LEU A 112 -35.48 21.55 -1.48
N SER A 113 -36.38 22.36 -0.91
CA SER A 113 -37.23 21.93 0.20
C SER A 113 -38.34 20.97 -0.24
N THR A 114 -38.93 21.20 -1.41
CA THR A 114 -39.98 20.33 -1.98
C THR A 114 -39.44 18.99 -2.46
N MET A 115 -38.18 18.91 -2.95
CA MET A 115 -37.54 17.63 -3.30
C MET A 115 -37.53 16.65 -2.11
N ARG A 116 -37.16 17.14 -0.91
CA ARG A 116 -37.14 16.31 0.31
C ARG A 116 -38.53 15.88 0.75
N ALA A 117 -39.51 16.77 0.66
CA ALA A 117 -40.91 16.47 1.02
C ALA A 117 -41.49 15.34 0.14
N ASN A 118 -41.02 15.23 -1.10
CA ASN A 118 -41.44 14.19 -2.05
C ASN A 118 -40.52 12.95 -2.07
N ASN A 119 -39.60 12.80 -1.11
CA ASN A 119 -38.61 11.72 -1.05
C ASN A 119 -37.74 11.58 -2.32
N LEU A 120 -37.47 12.70 -2.99
CA LEU A 120 -36.59 12.75 -4.15
C LEU A 120 -35.12 12.97 -3.71
N PRO A 121 -34.13 12.44 -4.45
CA PRO A 121 -32.73 12.63 -4.12
C PRO A 121 -32.32 14.10 -4.29
N ASP A 122 -31.48 14.61 -3.40
CA ASP A 122 -30.95 15.98 -3.50
C ASP A 122 -29.94 16.08 -4.67
N VAL A 123 -29.25 14.97 -4.98
CA VAL A 123 -28.28 14.87 -6.10
C VAL A 123 -28.38 13.50 -6.76
N ILE A 124 -28.36 13.47 -8.09
CA ILE A 124 -28.20 12.26 -8.90
C ILE A 124 -26.74 12.17 -9.32
N TYR A 125 -26.03 11.17 -8.78
CA TYR A 125 -24.63 10.93 -9.13
C TYR A 125 -24.53 10.14 -10.43
N GLN A 126 -23.51 10.46 -11.23
CA GLN A 126 -23.21 9.71 -12.45
C GLN A 126 -22.61 8.35 -12.07
N ASP A 127 -23.29 7.28 -12.48
CA ASP A 127 -22.76 5.92 -12.39
C ASP A 127 -21.76 5.65 -13.52
N ALA A 128 -21.04 4.53 -13.42
CA ALA A 128 -20.03 4.17 -14.41
C ALA A 128 -20.62 4.03 -15.83
N TYR A 129 -19.94 4.59 -16.82
CA TYR A 129 -20.39 4.65 -18.22
C TYR A 129 -19.23 4.46 -19.19
N TYR A 130 -19.54 4.30 -20.47
CA TYR A 130 -18.55 4.33 -21.55
C TYR A 130 -18.69 5.61 -22.37
N SER A 131 -17.61 6.38 -22.50
CA SER A 131 -17.58 7.54 -23.40
C SER A 131 -17.49 7.18 -24.90
N GLU A 132 -17.07 5.96 -25.23
CA GLU A 132 -16.81 5.51 -26.60
C GLU A 132 -17.80 4.40 -26.98
N ASP A 133 -18.63 4.63 -27.99
CA ASP A 133 -19.72 3.73 -28.35
C ASP A 133 -19.26 2.32 -28.73
N LYS A 134 -18.06 2.22 -29.34
CA LYS A 134 -17.42 0.95 -29.72
C LYS A 134 -17.09 0.05 -28.53
N ASP A 135 -16.95 0.62 -27.33
CA ASP A 135 -16.57 -0.10 -26.12
C ASP A 135 -17.79 -0.60 -25.33
N ILE A 136 -19.00 -0.17 -25.71
CA ILE A 136 -20.25 -0.57 -25.08
C ILE A 136 -20.53 -2.05 -25.39
N PRO A 137 -20.72 -2.91 -24.38
CA PRO A 137 -21.08 -4.30 -24.60
C PRO A 137 -22.42 -4.41 -25.35
N PRO A 138 -22.52 -5.23 -26.41
CA PRO A 138 -23.76 -5.36 -27.20
C PRO A 138 -24.89 -6.06 -26.44
N ARG A 139 -24.60 -6.70 -25.30
CA ARG A 139 -25.58 -7.35 -24.44
C ARG A 139 -25.35 -6.93 -23.00
N PRO A 140 -26.42 -6.79 -22.20
CA PRO A 140 -26.29 -6.58 -20.77
C PRO A 140 -25.49 -7.72 -20.16
N ARG A 141 -24.60 -7.37 -19.23
CA ARG A 141 -23.73 -8.36 -18.60
C ARG A 141 -24.35 -8.82 -17.29
N GLU A 142 -24.50 -10.13 -17.14
CA GLU A 142 -24.83 -10.70 -15.85
C GLU A 142 -23.53 -11.10 -15.10
N TYR A 143 -23.37 -10.63 -13.87
CA TYR A 143 -22.32 -11.09 -12.98
C TYR A 143 -22.91 -11.46 -11.63
N ALA A 144 -22.69 -12.72 -11.22
CA ALA A 144 -23.21 -13.28 -9.99
C ALA A 144 -24.69 -12.93 -9.79
N GLY A 145 -25.53 -13.13 -10.81
CA GLY A 145 -26.98 -12.88 -10.82
C GLY A 145 -27.44 -11.44 -10.67
N ARG A 146 -26.55 -10.45 -10.88
CA ARG A 146 -26.90 -9.04 -11.08
C ARG A 146 -26.69 -8.70 -12.55
N GLU A 147 -27.69 -8.07 -13.15
CA GLU A 147 -27.61 -7.57 -14.52
C GLU A 147 -27.06 -6.13 -14.51
N PHE A 148 -26.02 -5.88 -15.29
CA PHE A 148 -25.41 -4.58 -15.48
C PHE A 148 -25.71 -4.08 -16.89
N ARG A 149 -26.31 -2.89 -16.95
CA ARG A 149 -26.59 -2.15 -18.18
C ARG A 149 -25.77 -0.87 -18.16
N LEU A 150 -24.58 -0.96 -18.78
CA LEU A 150 -23.69 0.17 -18.94
C LEU A 150 -24.03 0.86 -20.25
N GLU A 151 -24.41 2.13 -20.16
CA GLU A 151 -24.83 2.95 -21.29
C GLU A 151 -23.69 3.86 -21.75
N GLY A 152 -23.81 4.36 -22.97
CA GLY A 152 -22.96 5.42 -23.50
C GLY A 152 -23.34 6.79 -22.95
N SER A 153 -22.42 7.76 -23.03
CA SER A 153 -22.73 9.19 -22.85
C SER A 153 -23.07 9.89 -24.16
N SER A 154 -23.12 9.17 -25.27
CA SER A 154 -23.43 9.69 -26.60
C SER A 154 -24.94 9.88 -26.80
N ILE A 155 -25.30 10.69 -27.79
CA ILE A 155 -26.69 11.06 -28.12
C ILE A 155 -27.65 9.85 -28.19
N PRO A 156 -27.29 8.69 -28.77
CA PRO A 156 -28.21 7.55 -28.86
C PRO A 156 -28.63 6.93 -27.52
N TYR A 157 -27.86 7.17 -26.45
CA TYR A 157 -28.11 6.60 -25.12
C TYR A 157 -28.68 7.62 -24.14
N LEU A 158 -28.79 8.89 -24.54
CA LEU A 158 -29.46 9.90 -23.74
C LEU A 158 -30.99 9.73 -23.86
N PRO A 159 -31.74 9.91 -22.76
CA PRO A 159 -33.20 9.87 -22.82
C PRO A 159 -33.74 11.05 -23.65
N ASP A 160 -34.81 10.81 -24.38
CA ASP A 160 -35.54 11.88 -25.06
C ASP A 160 -36.04 12.93 -24.06
N PHE A 161 -36.03 14.20 -24.47
CA PHE A 161 -36.49 15.29 -23.63
C PHE A 161 -38.02 15.19 -23.43
N ASP A 162 -38.44 15.00 -22.18
CA ASP A 162 -39.84 15.01 -21.78
C ASP A 162 -40.22 16.37 -21.17
N ALA A 163 -41.00 17.15 -21.93
CA ALA A 163 -41.47 18.46 -21.50
C ALA A 163 -42.44 18.41 -20.29
N ALA A 164 -43.09 17.26 -20.04
CA ALA A 164 -43.97 17.08 -18.88
C ALA A 164 -43.20 16.73 -17.60
N GLY A 165 -41.94 16.30 -17.72
CA GLY A 165 -41.10 15.90 -16.59
C GLY A 165 -41.63 14.68 -15.82
N LEU A 166 -42.46 13.85 -16.45
CA LEU A 166 -43.05 12.65 -15.86
C LEU A 166 -42.23 11.38 -16.18
N SER A 167 -41.27 11.50 -17.10
CA SER A 167 -40.37 10.41 -17.45
C SER A 167 -39.59 9.90 -16.23
N ALA A 168 -39.43 8.58 -16.15
CA ALA A 168 -38.59 7.92 -15.15
C ALA A 168 -37.14 8.45 -15.18
N SER A 169 -36.65 8.87 -16.35
CA SER A 169 -35.30 9.43 -16.52
C SER A 169 -35.10 10.74 -15.74
N SER A 170 -36.16 11.54 -15.56
CA SER A 170 -36.12 12.78 -14.77
C SER A 170 -35.87 12.54 -13.29
N PHE A 171 -36.10 11.32 -12.81
CA PHE A 171 -35.85 10.89 -11.43
C PHE A 171 -34.57 10.05 -11.29
N GLY A 172 -33.75 9.99 -12.33
CA GLY A 172 -32.53 9.17 -12.35
C GLY A 172 -32.79 7.67 -12.48
N ILE A 173 -34.01 7.27 -12.84
CA ILE A 173 -34.37 5.87 -13.14
C ILE A 173 -34.12 5.65 -14.64
N LYS A 174 -33.17 4.77 -14.95
CA LYS A 174 -32.81 4.44 -16.34
C LYS A 174 -33.90 3.58 -16.98
N SER A 175 -34.11 3.77 -18.28
CA SER A 175 -35.06 2.98 -19.07
C SER A 175 -34.61 1.52 -19.17
N GLU A 176 -35.55 0.57 -19.06
CA GLU A 176 -35.23 -0.85 -19.21
C GLU A 176 -35.04 -1.30 -20.68
N ALA A 177 -35.33 -0.44 -21.66
CA ALA A 177 -35.17 -0.77 -23.07
C ALA A 177 -33.84 -0.21 -23.60
N ALA A 178 -32.99 -1.09 -24.15
CA ALA A 178 -31.81 -0.65 -24.90
C ALA A 178 -32.25 0.05 -26.20
N PRO A 179 -31.60 1.16 -26.61
CA PRO A 179 -31.92 1.83 -27.86
C PRO A 179 -31.64 0.90 -29.05
N ASP A 180 -32.62 0.75 -29.95
CA ASP A 180 -32.43 0.02 -31.21
C ASP A 180 -31.63 0.91 -32.18
N LEU A 181 -30.31 0.80 -32.09
CA LEU A 181 -29.37 1.55 -32.93
C LEU A 181 -29.64 1.35 -34.42
N SER A 182 -30.08 0.17 -34.84
CA SER A 182 -30.36 -0.12 -36.26
C SER A 182 -31.62 0.61 -36.74
N ALA A 183 -32.67 0.64 -35.92
CA ALA A 183 -33.87 1.41 -36.20
C ALA A 183 -33.60 2.92 -36.18
N MET A 184 -32.78 3.41 -35.24
CA MET A 184 -32.38 4.81 -35.16
C MET A 184 -31.54 5.22 -36.37
N GLU A 185 -30.54 4.44 -36.77
CA GLU A 185 -29.71 4.72 -37.95
C GLU A 185 -30.55 4.68 -39.24
N SER A 186 -31.48 3.73 -39.35
CA SER A 186 -32.46 3.70 -40.46
C SER A 186 -33.40 4.92 -40.46
N ALA A 187 -33.75 5.46 -39.28
CA ALA A 187 -34.50 6.71 -39.17
C ALA A 187 -33.64 7.91 -39.57
N TYR A 188 -32.39 7.98 -39.11
CA TYR A 188 -31.43 9.02 -39.50
C TYR A 188 -31.13 9.00 -41.00
N GLU A 189 -30.97 7.83 -41.62
CA GLU A 189 -30.80 7.73 -43.08
C GLU A 189 -32.02 8.24 -43.84
N ARG A 190 -33.23 7.92 -43.36
CA ARG A 190 -34.46 8.46 -43.93
C ARG A 190 -34.52 9.98 -43.79
N GLN A 191 -34.19 10.51 -42.62
CA GLN A 191 -34.11 11.96 -42.38
C GLN A 191 -33.05 12.63 -43.26
N ARG A 192 -31.86 12.03 -43.43
CA ARG A 192 -30.82 12.53 -44.33
C ARG A 192 -31.30 12.60 -45.78
N LYS A 193 -32.01 11.57 -46.26
CA LYS A 193 -32.62 11.55 -47.61
C LYS A 193 -33.73 12.58 -47.77
N GLN A 194 -34.45 12.90 -46.70
CA GLN A 194 -35.55 13.88 -46.69
C GLN A 194 -35.10 15.31 -46.35
N CYS A 195 -33.84 15.51 -45.96
CA CYS A 195 -33.34 16.81 -45.52
C CYS A 195 -33.26 17.78 -46.70
N THR A 196 -34.07 18.86 -46.64
CA THR A 196 -34.07 19.95 -47.63
C THR A 196 -33.19 21.13 -47.23
N LEU A 197 -32.48 21.04 -46.10
CA LEU A 197 -31.61 22.10 -45.60
C LEU A 197 -30.37 22.23 -46.49
N ARG A 198 -30.07 23.46 -46.93
CA ARG A 198 -28.95 23.76 -47.85
C ARG A 198 -27.68 24.25 -47.14
N SER A 199 -27.76 24.58 -45.86
CA SER A 199 -26.64 25.09 -45.06
C SER A 199 -26.48 24.25 -43.80
N TRP A 200 -25.23 23.94 -43.47
CA TRP A 200 -24.84 23.23 -42.26
C TRP A 200 -23.84 24.09 -41.51
N GLU A 201 -23.94 24.12 -40.19
CA GLU A 201 -22.94 24.70 -39.31
C GLU A 201 -22.38 23.61 -38.40
N ILE A 202 -21.11 23.77 -38.00
CA ILE A 202 -20.49 22.86 -37.04
C ILE A 202 -21.02 23.25 -35.65
N ALA A 203 -21.75 22.35 -35.01
CA ALA A 203 -22.35 22.59 -33.70
C ALA A 203 -21.30 22.66 -32.58
N GLU A 204 -20.18 21.94 -32.71
CA GLU A 204 -19.08 22.01 -31.75
C GLU A 204 -18.38 23.37 -31.83
N MET A 205 -18.43 24.11 -30.72
CA MET A 205 -17.75 25.39 -30.62
C MET A 205 -16.23 25.18 -30.54
N PRO A 206 -15.42 25.93 -31.31
CA PRO A 206 -13.98 25.90 -31.14
C PRO A 206 -13.57 26.45 -29.76
N PRO A 207 -12.36 26.10 -29.26
CA PRO A 207 -11.85 26.65 -28.01
C PRO A 207 -11.91 28.18 -28.01
N SER A 208 -12.34 28.76 -26.90
CA SER A 208 -12.45 30.21 -26.78
C SER A 208 -11.07 30.87 -26.73
N PHE A 209 -11.00 32.13 -27.15
CA PHE A 209 -9.76 32.91 -27.05
C PHE A 209 -9.21 32.94 -25.62
N ASN A 210 -10.09 33.09 -24.62
CA ASN A 210 -9.69 33.13 -23.21
C ASN A 210 -9.08 31.81 -22.75
N GLU A 211 -9.65 30.65 -23.12
CA GLU A 211 -9.07 29.35 -22.78
C GLU A 211 -7.68 29.17 -23.40
N VAL A 212 -7.51 29.61 -24.65
CA VAL A 212 -6.20 29.54 -25.34
C VAL A 212 -5.20 30.50 -24.71
N ASP A 213 -5.61 31.71 -24.33
CA ASP A 213 -4.75 32.69 -23.64
C ASP A 213 -4.35 32.22 -22.24
N GLU A 214 -5.29 31.64 -21.48
CA GLU A 214 -5.01 31.02 -20.18
C GLU A 214 -4.03 29.85 -20.33
N TRP A 215 -4.28 28.94 -21.27
CA TRP A 215 -3.37 27.83 -21.59
C TRP A 215 -1.98 28.33 -22.01
N TRP A 216 -1.92 29.35 -22.86
CA TRP A 216 -0.65 29.91 -23.34
C TRP A 216 0.10 30.61 -22.22
N THR A 217 -0.60 31.37 -21.37
CA THR A 217 -0.05 32.06 -20.21
C THR A 217 0.46 31.06 -19.18
N GLU A 218 -0.27 29.97 -18.92
CA GLU A 218 0.17 28.90 -18.04
C GLU A 218 1.39 28.17 -18.60
N LYS A 219 1.40 27.89 -19.91
CA LYS A 219 2.55 27.34 -20.62
C LYS A 219 3.77 28.26 -20.57
N GLN A 220 3.58 29.57 -20.73
CA GLN A 220 4.65 30.56 -20.59
C GLN A 220 5.18 30.65 -19.16
N LYS A 221 4.29 30.67 -18.15
CA LYS A 221 4.68 30.60 -16.74
C LYS A 221 5.50 29.34 -16.46
N SER A 222 5.10 28.19 -16.98
CA SER A 222 5.84 26.93 -16.84
C SER A 222 7.23 26.99 -17.49
N ASN A 223 7.35 27.63 -18.66
CA ASN A 223 8.63 27.81 -19.36
C ASN A 223 9.53 28.85 -18.67
N ARG A 224 8.98 29.97 -18.17
CA ARG A 224 9.74 30.95 -17.38
C ARG A 224 10.22 30.36 -16.06
N TYR A 225 9.42 29.53 -15.41
CA TYR A 225 9.85 28.80 -14.21
C TYR A 225 11.01 27.84 -14.52
N ARG A 226 10.97 27.14 -15.65
CA ARG A 226 12.09 26.31 -16.14
C ARG A 226 13.35 27.13 -16.41
N GLN A 227 13.23 28.30 -17.04
CA GLN A 227 14.38 29.18 -17.34
C GLN A 227 14.96 29.86 -16.09
N ALA A 228 14.13 30.32 -15.15
CA ALA A 228 14.57 30.89 -13.88
C ALA A 228 15.24 29.83 -12.96
N SER A 229 14.87 28.56 -13.12
CA SER A 229 15.53 27.43 -12.45
C SER A 229 16.83 26.95 -13.12
N ALA A 230 17.37 27.67 -14.11
CA ALA A 230 18.66 27.36 -14.73
C ALA A 230 19.84 28.07 -14.02
N SER A 231 19.60 29.16 -13.28
CA SER A 231 20.61 29.88 -12.48
C SER A 231 20.75 29.38 -11.04
N ARG A 232 19.92 28.42 -10.63
CA ARG A 232 19.95 27.66 -9.37
C ARG A 232 19.88 26.19 -9.78
N PRO A 233 20.65 25.25 -9.21
CA PRO A 233 20.61 23.85 -9.65
C PRO A 233 19.14 23.38 -9.68
N PRO A 234 18.65 22.85 -10.81
CA PRO A 234 17.22 22.67 -11.02
C PRO A 234 16.68 21.70 -9.96
N PRO A 235 15.56 22.00 -9.29
CA PRO A 235 14.79 20.93 -8.67
C PRO A 235 14.33 20.01 -9.82
N PRO A 236 14.44 18.68 -9.69
CA PRO A 236 14.26 17.75 -10.80
C PRO A 236 12.83 17.85 -11.32
N THR A 237 12.62 18.55 -12.43
CA THR A 237 11.32 18.62 -13.11
C THR A 237 11.28 17.66 -14.28
N GLN A 238 10.65 16.52 -14.01
CA GLN A 238 9.69 15.84 -14.88
C GLN A 238 10.05 15.71 -16.38
N LYS A 239 11.02 14.83 -16.67
CA LYS A 239 10.92 13.78 -17.70
C LYS A 239 11.81 12.62 -17.28
N ALA A 240 11.42 11.95 -16.20
CA ALA A 240 12.08 10.74 -15.74
C ALA A 240 11.00 9.72 -15.41
N ASP A 241 10.46 9.06 -16.44
CA ASP A 241 9.69 7.84 -16.27
C ASP A 241 10.66 6.73 -15.83
N LEU A 242 11.13 6.82 -14.57
CA LEU A 242 11.96 5.82 -13.89
C LEU A 242 11.19 4.51 -13.69
N SER A 243 9.86 4.59 -13.79
CA SER A 243 8.97 3.46 -14.04
C SER A 243 8.36 3.65 -15.43
N GLN A 244 8.55 2.67 -16.32
CA GLN A 244 8.01 2.69 -17.68
C GLN A 244 6.49 2.40 -17.71
N ILE A 245 5.92 2.06 -16.56
CA ILE A 245 4.49 1.96 -16.29
C ILE A 245 4.01 3.37 -15.91
N VAL A 246 3.12 3.93 -16.73
CA VAL A 246 2.58 5.29 -16.52
C VAL A 246 1.61 5.24 -15.35
N GLY A 247 1.88 5.95 -14.25
CA GLY A 247 0.95 6.05 -13.13
C GLY A 247 1.62 6.41 -11.81
N ALA A 248 0.86 7.05 -10.92
CA ALA A 248 1.35 7.41 -9.59
C ALA A 248 1.50 6.18 -8.67
N THR A 249 2.47 6.25 -7.76
CA THR A 249 2.65 5.39 -6.58
C THR A 249 3.26 6.24 -5.45
N PRO A 250 3.25 5.76 -4.19
CA PRO A 250 2.45 6.33 -3.11
C PRO A 250 2.73 7.81 -2.78
N LYS A 251 1.65 8.60 -2.75
CA LYS A 251 1.41 9.86 -2.03
C LYS A 251 2.31 11.10 -2.23
N ASN A 252 3.48 11.05 -2.86
CA ASN A 252 4.34 12.24 -3.06
C ASN A 252 5.19 12.16 -4.33
N LYS A 253 5.71 13.30 -4.84
CA LYS A 253 6.54 13.38 -6.06
C LYS A 253 7.77 12.44 -6.09
N GLY A 254 8.18 11.87 -4.96
CA GLY A 254 9.22 10.84 -4.82
C GLY A 254 8.76 9.47 -4.28
N GLY A 255 7.44 9.26 -4.07
CA GLY A 255 6.89 7.99 -3.60
C GLY A 255 7.14 7.67 -2.12
N PHE A 256 7.47 8.67 -1.30
CA PHE A 256 7.84 8.44 0.10
C PHE A 256 6.61 8.31 0.99
N LYS A 257 6.39 7.09 1.50
CA LYS A 257 5.37 6.80 2.53
C LYS A 257 5.70 7.43 3.89
N TYR A 258 6.98 7.70 4.13
CA TYR A 258 7.51 8.24 5.36
C TYR A 258 8.00 9.66 5.09
N SER A 259 7.52 10.63 5.86
CA SER A 259 8.02 12.00 5.75
C SER A 259 9.38 12.10 6.43
N GLN A 260 10.31 12.82 5.80
CA GLN A 260 11.53 13.24 6.48
C GLN A 260 11.10 14.16 7.63
N LYS A 261 11.45 13.78 8.86
CA LYS A 261 11.31 14.70 9.98
C LYS A 261 12.45 15.70 9.89
N GLN A 262 12.12 16.99 9.82
CA GLN A 262 13.14 18.04 9.86
C GLN A 262 13.81 18.03 11.23
N LYS A 263 15.14 18.13 11.27
CA LYS A 263 15.89 18.31 12.52
C LYS A 263 15.35 19.56 13.23
N SER A 264 14.88 19.40 14.47
CA SER A 264 14.51 20.51 15.34
C SER A 264 15.77 21.25 15.76
N THR A 265 15.88 22.52 15.37
CA THR A 265 17.03 23.40 15.70
C THR A 265 16.82 24.20 16.97
N SER A 266 15.86 23.85 17.83
CA SER A 266 15.51 24.66 18.99
C SER A 266 15.38 23.83 20.27
N VAL A 267 16.22 24.22 21.23
CA VAL A 267 16.22 23.92 22.68
C VAL A 267 16.92 22.61 23.10
N GLN A 268 18.01 22.78 23.85
CA GLN A 268 18.67 21.74 24.64
C GLN A 268 17.81 21.45 25.88
N HIS A 269 17.39 20.20 26.05
CA HIS A 269 16.83 19.72 27.32
C HIS A 269 17.74 18.64 27.91
N GLU A 270 17.78 18.61 29.24
CA GLU A 270 18.54 17.75 30.18
C GLU A 270 18.22 16.24 30.10
N ALA A 271 17.78 15.72 28.96
CA ALA A 271 17.60 14.29 28.77
C ALA A 271 18.94 13.69 28.35
N GLN A 272 19.64 13.01 29.26
CA GLN A 272 20.78 12.16 28.92
C GLN A 272 20.36 11.16 27.84
N TYR A 273 20.83 11.33 26.59
CA TYR A 273 20.62 10.33 25.56
C TYR A 273 21.69 9.25 25.70
N MET A 274 21.25 7.99 25.54
CA MET A 274 22.15 6.84 25.53
C MET A 274 23.16 6.98 24.38
N SER A 275 24.44 6.77 24.67
CA SER A 275 25.50 6.83 23.67
C SER A 275 25.40 5.66 22.68
N MET A 276 25.66 5.93 21.40
CA MET A 276 25.53 4.95 20.32
C MET A 276 26.82 4.81 19.54
N MET A 277 27.26 3.58 19.30
CA MET A 277 28.42 3.25 18.46
C MET A 277 28.01 2.32 17.33
N SER A 278 28.27 2.74 16.09
CA SER A 278 28.09 1.95 14.87
C SER A 278 29.43 1.42 14.36
N LEU A 279 29.41 0.24 13.74
CA LEU A 279 30.61 -0.41 13.22
C LEU A 279 30.32 -1.10 11.88
N GLU A 280 31.27 -0.98 10.95
CA GLU A 280 31.29 -1.72 9.69
C GLU A 280 32.71 -2.24 9.42
N VAL A 281 32.82 -3.39 8.76
CA VAL A 281 34.11 -4.07 8.53
C VAL A 281 34.39 -4.22 7.04
N HIS A 282 35.65 -4.00 6.66
CA HIS A 282 36.15 -4.32 5.33
C HIS A 282 37.04 -5.57 5.37
N VAL A 283 36.75 -6.48 4.45
CA VAL A 283 37.38 -7.79 4.30
C VAL A 283 37.70 -7.99 2.82
N ASN A 284 38.88 -8.53 2.53
CA ASN A 284 39.25 -8.94 1.18
C ASN A 284 38.63 -10.30 0.88
N THR A 285 37.86 -10.40 -0.19
CA THR A 285 37.09 -11.60 -0.53
C THR A 285 37.71 -12.40 -1.66
N ARG A 286 37.40 -13.71 -1.69
CA ARG A 286 37.81 -14.65 -2.74
C ARG A 286 36.92 -14.52 -3.98
N GLY A 287 37.02 -13.39 -4.68
CA GLY A 287 36.26 -13.13 -5.90
C GLY A 287 34.81 -12.72 -5.62
N LYS A 288 33.83 -13.53 -6.03
CA LYS A 288 32.40 -13.23 -5.89
C LYS A 288 31.77 -13.73 -4.59
N LEU A 289 32.50 -14.52 -3.82
CA LEU A 289 32.01 -15.13 -2.58
C LEU A 289 31.81 -14.06 -1.49
N VAL A 290 30.82 -14.29 -0.63
CA VAL A 290 30.56 -13.48 0.57
C VAL A 290 31.70 -13.70 1.58
N PRO A 291 32.11 -12.66 2.35
CA PRO A 291 33.15 -12.80 3.37
C PRO A 291 32.92 -14.01 4.32
N ASN A 292 33.91 -14.90 4.40
CA ASN A 292 33.91 -16.04 5.31
C ASN A 292 34.84 -15.78 6.51
N PRO A 293 34.31 -15.66 7.75
CA PRO A 293 35.12 -15.44 8.95
C PRO A 293 36.20 -16.50 9.21
N GLU A 294 36.07 -17.72 8.70
CA GLU A 294 37.09 -18.76 8.90
C GLU A 294 38.35 -18.50 8.06
N GLU A 295 38.19 -17.91 6.88
CA GLU A 295 39.27 -17.79 5.89
C GLU A 295 39.69 -16.32 5.69
N ASP A 296 38.72 -15.44 5.49
CA ASP A 296 38.96 -14.07 5.03
C ASP A 296 39.26 -13.12 6.21
N GLU A 297 40.42 -12.46 6.17
CA GLU A 297 40.92 -11.62 7.27
C GLU A 297 40.38 -10.18 7.27
N VAL A 298 40.24 -9.61 8.45
CA VAL A 298 39.81 -8.23 8.65
C VAL A 298 40.95 -7.29 8.27
N ARG A 299 40.69 -6.41 7.29
CA ARG A 299 41.68 -5.42 6.83
C ARG A 299 41.44 -4.03 7.41
N CYS A 300 40.18 -3.62 7.54
CA CYS A 300 39.84 -2.34 8.18
C CYS A 300 38.55 -2.45 9.00
N ILE A 301 38.53 -1.78 10.15
CA ILE A 301 37.32 -1.55 10.95
C ILE A 301 36.98 -0.07 10.87
N PHE A 302 35.76 0.24 10.43
CA PHE A 302 35.21 1.58 10.42
C PHE A 302 34.22 1.71 11.56
N TRP A 303 34.34 2.75 12.36
CA TRP A 303 33.44 2.99 13.47
C TRP A 303 32.99 4.45 13.49
N CYS A 304 31.80 4.67 14.06
CA CYS A 304 31.29 6.00 14.31
C CYS A 304 30.53 6.00 15.63
N ILE A 305 30.81 6.97 16.50
CA ILE A 305 30.20 7.12 17.82
C ILE A 305 29.50 8.46 17.93
N LYS A 306 28.34 8.44 18.56
CA LYS A 306 27.63 9.63 18.99
C LYS A 306 27.43 9.58 20.50
N SER A 307 27.91 10.62 21.19
CA SER A 307 27.69 10.87 22.61
C SER A 307 27.35 12.35 22.81
N ASP A 308 26.45 12.65 23.75
CA ASP A 308 26.08 14.03 24.08
C ASP A 308 27.22 14.77 24.80
N GLU A 309 28.05 14.07 25.58
CA GLU A 309 29.16 14.67 26.33
C GLU A 309 30.28 15.19 25.41
N HIS A 310 30.59 14.47 24.32
CA HIS A 310 31.61 14.90 23.36
C HIS A 310 31.18 16.09 22.50
N SER A 311 29.87 16.35 22.38
CA SER A 311 29.35 17.53 21.66
C SER A 311 29.65 18.84 22.40
N LEU A 312 29.95 18.78 23.71
CA LEU A 312 30.24 19.94 24.56
C LEU A 312 31.74 20.28 24.66
N LEU A 313 32.63 19.31 24.42
CA LEU A 313 34.09 19.49 24.58
C LEU A 313 34.75 20.13 23.35
N ILE A 314 34.16 20.02 22.15
CA ILE A 314 34.68 20.64 20.93
C ILE A 314 34.07 22.04 20.78
N GLY A 315 34.41 22.93 21.71
CA GLY A 315 34.06 24.35 21.62
C GLY A 315 35.00 25.10 20.68
N GLY A 316 34.46 25.80 19.67
CA GLY A 316 35.21 26.87 18.98
C GLY A 316 34.82 27.20 17.54
N SER A 317 34.16 26.31 16.80
CA SER A 317 33.65 26.65 15.47
C SER A 317 32.29 26.02 15.22
N GLN A 318 31.29 26.86 15.01
CA GLN A 318 29.97 26.44 14.57
C GLN A 318 30.06 25.90 13.13
N ALA A 319 30.49 24.66 12.97
CA ALA A 319 30.16 23.87 11.80
C ALA A 319 28.72 23.35 11.96
N PRO A 320 27.86 23.46 10.93
CA PRO A 320 26.44 23.14 11.05
C PRO A 320 26.21 21.63 11.08
N GLY A 321 26.19 21.03 12.27
CA GLY A 321 25.59 19.72 12.53
C GLY A 321 26.40 18.90 13.53
N GLY A 322 25.87 18.69 14.74
CA GLY A 322 26.51 17.90 15.82
C GLY A 322 27.20 16.64 15.30
N GLU A 323 28.53 16.69 15.24
CA GLU A 323 29.33 15.71 14.52
C GLU A 323 29.52 14.46 15.38
N ALA A 324 29.11 13.32 14.84
CA ALA A 324 29.49 12.02 15.36
C ALA A 324 30.98 11.80 15.05
N LEU A 325 31.75 11.41 16.07
CA LEU A 325 33.17 11.09 15.93
C LEU A 325 33.29 9.80 15.09
N ALA A 326 34.13 9.81 14.06
CA ALA A 326 34.35 8.68 13.18
C ALA A 326 35.83 8.33 13.12
N GLY A 327 36.12 7.04 13.08
CA GLY A 327 37.49 6.55 12.99
C GLY A 327 37.61 5.24 12.22
N ILE A 328 38.86 4.89 11.95
CA ILE A 328 39.29 3.77 11.13
C ILE A 328 40.44 3.08 11.87
N ILE A 329 40.36 1.76 12.00
CA ILE A 329 41.47 0.92 12.43
C ILE A 329 41.91 0.12 11.22
N VAL A 330 43.15 0.28 10.77
CA VAL A 330 43.69 -0.37 9.57
C VAL A 330 44.81 -1.33 9.92
N LEU A 331 44.76 -2.52 9.30
CA LEU A 331 45.86 -3.48 9.30
C LEU A 331 46.90 -3.07 8.26
N SER A 332 48.09 -2.63 8.71
CA SER A 332 49.16 -2.19 7.83
C SER A 332 50.52 -2.62 8.39
N GLU A 333 51.16 -3.59 7.75
CA GLU A 333 52.49 -4.07 8.16
C GLU A 333 53.58 -3.01 7.94
N ASP A 334 53.51 -2.26 6.83
CA ASP A 334 54.54 -1.28 6.43
C ASP A 334 54.19 0.18 6.75
N GLY A 335 53.05 0.43 7.41
CA GLY A 335 52.47 1.77 7.69
C GLY A 335 52.12 2.68 6.51
N SER A 336 52.58 2.37 5.30
CA SER A 336 52.35 3.17 4.09
C SER A 336 50.87 3.32 3.71
N LEU A 337 50.03 2.34 4.06
CA LEU A 337 48.60 2.41 3.79
C LEU A 337 47.89 3.36 4.76
N ALA A 338 48.23 3.30 6.06
CA ALA A 338 47.66 4.17 7.07
C ALA A 338 47.99 5.64 6.79
N GLU A 339 49.22 5.95 6.38
CA GLU A 339 49.61 7.31 6.01
C GLU A 339 48.83 7.83 4.79
N ARG A 340 48.62 6.99 3.77
CA ARG A 340 47.79 7.34 2.61
C ARG A 340 46.34 7.61 3.01
N MET A 341 45.77 6.82 3.93
CA MET A 341 44.42 7.05 4.44
C MET A 341 44.34 8.38 5.21
N ARG A 342 45.29 8.67 6.12
CA ARG A 342 45.35 9.93 6.90
C ARG A 342 45.37 11.17 5.99
N ARG A 343 46.01 11.10 4.82
CA ARG A 343 46.04 12.22 3.85
C ARG A 343 44.71 12.43 3.10
N GLN A 344 43.83 11.42 3.06
CA GLN A 344 42.60 11.45 2.26
C GLN A 344 41.33 11.60 3.10
N THR A 345 41.37 11.36 4.41
CA THR A 345 40.22 11.46 5.31
C THR A 345 40.51 12.39 6.49
N SER A 346 39.46 13.03 7.00
CA SER A 346 39.49 13.78 8.26
C SER A 346 39.17 12.91 9.48
N ALA A 347 38.79 11.64 9.27
CA ALA A 347 38.52 10.69 10.35
C ALA A 347 39.82 10.24 11.05
N GLU A 348 39.71 9.84 12.31
CA GLU A 348 40.85 9.28 13.06
C GLU A 348 41.31 7.96 12.43
N VAL A 349 42.62 7.80 12.15
CA VAL A 349 43.17 6.57 11.55
C VAL A 349 44.21 5.97 12.47
N LEU A 350 43.82 4.86 13.11
CA LEU A 350 44.66 4.02 13.96
C LEU A 350 45.24 2.87 13.14
N GLU A 351 46.50 2.55 13.40
CA GLU A 351 47.29 1.61 12.62
C GLU A 351 47.78 0.50 13.53
N GLU A 352 47.62 -0.75 13.10
CA GLU A 352 48.09 -1.94 13.81
C GLU A 352 48.75 -2.92 12.85
N THR A 353 49.69 -3.72 13.35
CA THR A 353 50.51 -4.64 12.55
C THR A 353 49.91 -6.04 12.43
N SER A 354 49.08 -6.46 13.38
CA SER A 354 48.42 -7.78 13.41
C SER A 354 46.89 -7.66 13.43
N GLU A 355 46.21 -8.62 12.81
CA GLU A 355 44.74 -8.71 12.84
C GLU A 355 44.21 -8.84 14.28
N LEU A 356 44.93 -9.54 15.17
CA LEU A 356 44.55 -9.64 16.58
C LEU A 356 44.66 -8.27 17.28
N ASP A 357 45.71 -7.51 16.99
CA ASP A 357 45.92 -6.17 17.57
C ASP A 357 44.84 -5.18 17.10
N VAL A 358 44.40 -5.29 15.84
CA VAL A 358 43.23 -4.55 15.33
C VAL A 358 41.97 -4.84 16.17
N MET A 359 41.74 -6.09 16.55
CA MET A 359 40.60 -6.48 17.39
C MET A 359 40.74 -6.00 18.83
N VAL A 360 41.94 -6.12 19.42
CA VAL A 360 42.24 -5.65 20.78
C VAL A 360 42.09 -4.13 20.85
N ARG A 361 42.60 -3.40 19.85
CA ARG A 361 42.40 -1.95 19.74
C ARG A 361 40.93 -1.58 19.70
N MET A 362 40.11 -2.34 18.98
CA MET A 362 38.66 -2.12 18.97
C MET A 362 38.05 -2.32 20.38
N VAL A 363 38.51 -3.31 21.15
CA VAL A 363 38.10 -3.50 22.56
C VAL A 363 38.50 -2.30 23.42
N GLU A 364 39.73 -1.80 23.28
CA GLU A 364 40.19 -0.61 23.99
C GLU A 364 39.31 0.61 23.66
N MET A 365 38.97 0.80 22.39
CA MET A 365 38.11 1.91 21.95
C MET A 365 36.70 1.84 22.54
N VAL A 366 36.09 0.64 22.58
CA VAL A 366 34.78 0.43 23.22
C VAL A 366 34.86 0.67 24.73
N ARG A 367 35.97 0.30 25.39
CA ARG A 367 36.16 0.57 26.82
C ARG A 367 36.41 2.04 27.12
N ALA A 368 37.18 2.72 26.28
CA ALA A 368 37.52 4.13 26.45
C ALA A 368 36.31 5.04 26.30
N HIS A 369 35.47 4.80 25.28
CA HIS A 369 34.29 5.62 25.00
C HIS A 369 33.01 5.14 25.72
N ASP A 370 33.04 3.93 26.27
CA ASP A 370 31.96 3.27 27.01
C ASP A 370 30.53 3.43 26.44
N PRO A 371 30.26 3.09 25.16
CA PRO A 371 28.95 3.29 24.55
C PRO A 371 27.85 2.39 25.16
N ASP A 372 26.65 2.94 25.38
CA ASP A 372 25.49 2.19 25.88
C ASP A 372 24.89 1.25 24.84
N ILE A 373 24.85 1.70 23.58
CA ILE A 373 24.28 0.96 22.45
C ILE A 373 25.38 0.67 21.42
N LEU A 374 25.55 -0.61 21.10
CA LEU A 374 26.33 -1.07 19.96
C LEU A 374 25.38 -1.44 18.81
N THR A 375 25.63 -0.89 17.64
CA THR A 375 24.73 -1.03 16.48
C THR A 375 25.49 -1.22 15.17
N GLY A 376 24.76 -1.61 14.14
CA GLY A 376 25.23 -1.82 12.78
C GLY A 376 24.03 -2.21 11.91
N PHE A 377 24.15 -2.04 10.60
CA PHE A 377 23.04 -2.36 9.70
C PHE A 377 22.59 -3.82 9.85
N GLU A 378 23.53 -4.76 9.75
CA GLU A 378 23.38 -6.21 9.91
C GLU A 378 24.46 -6.70 10.90
N VAL A 379 24.03 -7.17 12.06
CA VAL A 379 24.92 -7.43 13.21
C VAL A 379 25.30 -8.93 13.34
N HIS A 380 24.65 -9.85 12.63
CA HIS A 380 24.85 -11.29 12.79
C HIS A 380 25.93 -11.87 11.88
N GLY A 381 25.77 -11.70 10.57
CA GLY A 381 26.75 -12.12 9.57
C GLY A 381 27.71 -11.01 9.14
N SER A 382 27.44 -9.76 9.51
CA SER A 382 28.27 -8.59 9.22
C SER A 382 28.65 -7.81 10.48
N SER A 383 29.40 -6.72 10.31
CA SER A 383 29.76 -5.78 11.38
C SER A 383 30.33 -6.49 12.63
N TRP A 384 29.63 -6.43 13.77
CA TRP A 384 30.04 -7.04 15.03
C TRP A 384 30.07 -8.56 15.00
N GLY A 385 29.10 -9.20 14.34
CA GLY A 385 29.00 -10.66 14.28
C GLY A 385 30.17 -11.27 13.52
N TYR A 386 30.60 -10.61 12.44
CA TYR A 386 31.79 -11.01 11.69
C TYR A 386 33.06 -10.97 12.57
N LEU A 387 33.28 -9.88 13.32
CA LEU A 387 34.42 -9.77 14.24
C LEU A 387 34.40 -10.85 15.32
N VAL A 388 33.24 -11.09 15.93
CA VAL A 388 33.06 -12.10 16.98
C VAL A 388 33.30 -13.52 16.44
N GLU A 389 32.80 -13.84 15.25
CA GLU A 389 33.03 -15.14 14.59
C GLU A 389 34.53 -15.32 14.24
N ARG A 390 35.17 -14.31 13.64
CA ARG A 390 36.59 -14.34 13.26
C ARG A 390 37.51 -14.52 14.47
N ALA A 391 37.29 -13.75 15.53
CA ALA A 391 38.08 -13.83 16.75
C ALA A 391 37.98 -15.21 17.41
N ARG A 392 36.79 -15.81 17.40
CA ARG A 392 36.55 -17.14 17.95
C ARG A 392 37.19 -18.25 17.11
N PHE A 393 36.99 -18.25 15.78
CA PHE A 393 37.48 -19.35 14.94
C PHE A 393 38.99 -19.36 14.78
N LYS A 394 39.62 -18.18 14.62
CA LYS A 394 41.05 -18.09 14.34
C LYS A 394 41.92 -17.96 15.60
N TYR A 395 41.42 -17.27 16.63
CA TYR A 395 42.21 -16.89 17.81
C TYR A 395 41.66 -17.43 19.14
N ASP A 396 40.53 -18.16 19.12
CA ASP A 396 39.79 -18.59 20.31
C ASP A 396 39.53 -17.44 21.31
N TYR A 397 39.35 -16.23 20.77
CA TYR A 397 39.23 -15.00 21.55
C TYR A 397 37.77 -14.55 21.68
N ASN A 398 37.24 -14.53 22.91
CA ASN A 398 35.85 -14.17 23.16
C ASN A 398 35.64 -12.66 23.27
N LEU A 399 35.44 -12.01 22.13
CA LEU A 399 35.16 -10.58 22.06
C LEU A 399 33.90 -10.13 22.82
N CYS A 400 32.87 -10.97 22.96
CA CYS A 400 31.64 -10.58 23.67
C CYS A 400 31.90 -10.32 25.16
N ASP A 401 32.74 -11.15 25.79
CA ASP A 401 33.12 -11.02 27.19
C ASP A 401 34.06 -9.82 27.36
N GLU A 402 34.92 -9.54 26.39
CA GLU A 402 35.87 -8.42 26.44
C GLU A 402 35.21 -7.06 26.20
N PHE A 403 34.20 -6.98 25.33
CA PHE A 403 33.38 -5.76 25.15
C PHE A 403 32.47 -5.46 26.34
N SER A 404 32.23 -6.43 27.22
CA SER A 404 31.34 -6.26 28.36
C SER A 404 31.86 -5.25 29.39
N ARG A 405 30.94 -4.63 30.14
CA ARG A 405 31.30 -3.77 31.29
C ARG A 405 31.71 -4.58 32.53
N MET A 406 31.55 -5.91 32.49
CA MET A 406 31.83 -6.79 33.63
C MET A 406 32.32 -8.16 33.12
N LYS A 407 33.48 -8.61 33.60
CA LYS A 407 33.97 -9.97 33.37
C LYS A 407 33.04 -10.97 34.07
N SER A 408 32.07 -11.52 33.33
CA SER A 408 31.13 -12.51 33.86
C SER A 408 31.61 -13.92 33.53
N ASN A 409 31.55 -14.85 34.50
CA ASN A 409 31.77 -16.29 34.24
C ASN A 409 30.63 -16.94 33.44
N SER A 410 29.59 -16.18 33.09
CA SER A 410 28.53 -16.62 32.18
C SER A 410 28.97 -16.37 30.74
N HIS A 411 29.64 -17.35 30.14
CA HIS A 411 29.97 -17.29 28.71
C HIS A 411 28.69 -17.02 27.89
N GLY A 412 28.73 -15.95 27.10
CA GLY A 412 27.65 -15.60 26.19
C GLY A 412 27.27 -16.80 25.32
N ARG A 413 26.00 -17.22 25.35
CA ARG A 413 25.53 -18.32 24.50
C ARG A 413 25.42 -17.82 23.05
N PHE A 414 26.44 -18.12 22.24
CA PHE A 414 26.46 -17.78 20.82
C PHE A 414 25.90 -18.94 19.98
N GLY A 415 24.97 -18.65 19.07
CA GLY A 415 24.44 -19.62 18.11
C GLY A 415 22.91 -19.68 18.00
N LYS A 416 22.44 -20.12 16.83
CA LYS A 416 21.03 -20.21 16.40
C LYS A 416 20.17 -21.08 17.34
N ASP A 417 20.76 -22.09 17.98
CA ASP A 417 20.06 -23.06 18.82
C ASP A 417 19.89 -22.62 20.29
N ALA A 418 20.74 -21.71 20.78
CA ALA A 418 20.72 -21.30 22.18
C ALA A 418 19.68 -20.19 22.47
N ASP A 419 19.46 -19.27 21.52
CA ASP A 419 18.42 -18.23 21.59
C ASP A 419 17.73 -18.06 20.23
N ARG A 420 16.96 -19.08 19.84
CA ARG A 420 16.21 -19.10 18.58
C ARG A 420 15.23 -17.93 18.44
N TRP A 421 14.70 -17.44 19.56
CA TRP A 421 13.82 -16.26 19.54
C TRP A 421 14.63 -15.01 19.22
N GLY A 422 15.70 -14.75 19.98
CA GLY A 422 16.60 -13.61 19.76
C GLY A 422 17.17 -13.54 18.35
N PHE A 423 17.53 -14.69 17.75
CA PHE A 423 18.00 -14.78 16.36
C PHE A 423 16.94 -14.38 15.34
N ASN A 424 15.69 -14.80 15.58
CA ASN A 424 14.61 -14.59 14.63
C ASN A 424 14.03 -13.17 14.69
N THR A 425 14.08 -12.52 15.85
CA THR A 425 13.37 -11.23 16.08
C THR A 425 14.26 -10.05 16.46
N THR A 426 15.45 -10.27 17.03
CA THR A 426 16.33 -9.20 17.55
C THR A 426 17.80 -9.53 17.27
N SER A 427 18.71 -9.33 18.23
CA SER A 427 20.06 -9.87 18.17
C SER A 427 20.27 -11.03 19.16
N THR A 428 20.98 -12.10 18.76
CA THR A 428 21.50 -13.13 19.68
C THR A 428 22.76 -12.68 20.41
N ILE A 429 23.52 -11.76 19.83
CA ILE A 429 24.76 -11.26 20.43
C ILE A 429 24.36 -10.45 21.67
N ARG A 430 24.85 -10.88 22.83
CA ARG A 430 24.62 -10.22 24.12
C ARG A 430 25.95 -9.80 24.70
N VAL A 431 26.07 -8.51 24.97
CA VAL A 431 27.24 -7.92 25.62
C VAL A 431 26.78 -7.40 26.97
N THR A 432 27.28 -7.96 28.06
CA THR A 432 26.82 -7.60 29.41
C THR A 432 27.11 -6.13 29.69
N GLY A 433 26.06 -5.39 30.07
CA GLY A 433 26.14 -3.94 30.33
C GLY A 433 25.91 -3.05 29.11
N ARG A 434 25.78 -3.60 27.89
CA ARG A 434 25.54 -2.85 26.65
C ARG A 434 24.38 -3.43 25.83
N HIS A 435 23.69 -2.60 25.06
CA HIS A 435 22.58 -3.04 24.21
C HIS A 435 23.03 -3.24 22.77
N MET A 436 22.75 -4.43 22.20
CA MET A 436 23.00 -4.71 20.78
C MET A 436 21.73 -4.44 19.95
N VAL A 437 21.79 -3.48 19.04
CA VAL A 437 20.67 -3.13 18.14
C VAL A 437 21.01 -3.46 16.69
N ASN A 438 20.28 -4.41 16.12
CA ASN A 438 20.36 -4.74 14.69
C ASN A 438 19.37 -3.86 13.90
N ILE A 439 19.88 -2.93 13.08
CA ILE A 439 19.09 -1.86 12.47
C ILE A 439 18.09 -2.42 11.46
N TRP A 440 18.48 -3.33 10.57
CA TRP A 440 17.55 -3.84 9.56
C TRP A 440 16.36 -4.56 10.19
N ARG A 441 16.57 -5.30 11.30
CA ARG A 441 15.50 -5.96 12.05
C ARG A 441 14.60 -4.97 12.77
N ALA A 442 15.18 -3.92 13.36
CA ALA A 442 14.40 -2.85 13.95
C ALA A 442 13.53 -2.15 12.89
N MET A 443 14.11 -1.80 11.73
CA MET A 443 13.38 -1.19 10.61
C MET A 443 12.30 -2.11 10.02
N ARG A 444 12.47 -3.45 10.08
CA ARG A 444 11.42 -4.39 9.69
C ARG A 444 10.17 -4.33 10.58
N GLY A 445 10.34 -4.06 11.87
CA GLY A 445 9.24 -3.86 12.80
C GLY A 445 8.51 -2.53 12.62
N GLU A 446 9.23 -1.50 12.16
CA GLU A 446 8.75 -0.11 12.09
C GLU A 446 8.23 0.30 10.71
N LEU A 447 8.95 -0.09 9.67
CA LEU A 447 8.69 0.29 8.29
C LEU A 447 8.08 -0.90 7.52
N ASN A 448 7.13 -0.61 6.65
CA ASN A 448 6.47 -1.59 5.79
C ASN A 448 7.01 -1.44 4.36
N LEU A 449 8.22 -1.95 4.13
CA LEU A 449 8.93 -1.89 2.84
C LEU A 449 8.88 -3.24 2.11
N LEU A 450 9.22 -3.23 0.81
CA LEU A 450 9.37 -4.43 -0.02
C LEU A 450 10.71 -5.14 0.22
N GLN A 451 11.78 -4.38 0.42
CA GLN A 451 13.11 -4.87 0.78
C GLN A 451 13.65 -4.03 1.94
N TYR A 452 14.48 -4.65 2.79
CA TYR A 452 15.09 -4.03 3.98
C TYR A 452 16.61 -3.95 3.86
N THR A 453 17.10 -3.72 2.64
CA THR A 453 18.48 -3.34 2.38
C THR A 453 18.73 -1.91 2.87
N MET A 454 20.00 -1.57 3.13
CA MET A 454 20.36 -0.24 3.61
C MET A 454 19.98 0.84 2.60
N GLU A 455 20.23 0.55 1.32
CA GLU A 455 19.96 1.43 0.20
C GLU A 455 18.47 1.77 0.10
N ASN A 456 17.59 0.80 0.34
CA ASN A 456 16.14 0.99 0.27
C ASN A 456 15.60 1.70 1.52
N VAL A 457 16.11 1.36 2.71
CA VAL A 457 15.73 2.04 3.97
C VAL A 457 16.14 3.51 3.92
N VAL A 458 17.39 3.80 3.51
CA VAL A 458 17.90 5.17 3.37
C VAL A 458 17.10 5.95 2.32
N TRP A 459 16.73 5.31 1.21
CA TRP A 459 15.85 5.94 0.23
C TRP A 459 14.49 6.32 0.82
N HIS A 460 13.82 5.40 1.52
CA HIS A 460 12.46 5.63 2.01
C HIS A 460 12.39 6.50 3.27
N LEU A 461 13.43 6.52 4.09
CA LEU A 461 13.49 7.27 5.35
C LEU A 461 14.21 8.62 5.19
N LEU A 462 15.38 8.62 4.53
CA LEU A 462 16.26 9.78 4.38
C LEU A 462 16.17 10.42 3.00
N HIS A 463 15.33 9.94 2.08
CA HIS A 463 15.12 10.48 0.72
C HIS A 463 16.40 10.69 -0.10
N ARG A 464 17.43 9.90 0.21
CA ARG A 464 18.75 9.96 -0.41
C ARG A 464 19.04 8.62 -1.07
N ARG A 465 19.54 8.64 -2.31
CA ARG A 465 20.10 7.43 -2.93
C ARG A 465 21.58 7.30 -2.58
N ILE A 466 21.97 6.06 -2.34
CA ILE A 466 23.35 5.68 -2.05
C ILE A 466 23.75 4.55 -3.02
N PRO A 467 25.00 4.54 -3.51
CA PRO A 467 25.48 3.44 -4.33
C PRO A 467 25.73 2.19 -3.47
N HIS A 468 25.69 1.02 -4.11
CA HIS A 468 26.03 -0.27 -3.53
C HIS A 468 27.07 -0.94 -4.42
N TYR A 469 28.11 -1.52 -3.82
CA TYR A 469 29.21 -2.17 -4.55
C TYR A 469 29.36 -3.61 -4.09
N SER A 470 29.66 -4.51 -5.03
CA SER A 470 29.96 -5.91 -4.74
C SER A 470 31.26 -6.05 -3.96
N TRP A 471 31.38 -7.12 -3.16
CA TRP A 471 32.57 -7.40 -2.38
C TRP A 471 33.83 -7.50 -3.25
N GLN A 472 33.71 -8.11 -4.43
CA GLN A 472 34.77 -8.18 -5.44
C GLN A 472 35.29 -6.77 -5.81
N THR A 473 34.37 -5.83 -6.07
CA THR A 473 34.73 -4.46 -6.43
C THR A 473 35.44 -3.74 -5.29
N LEU A 474 34.96 -3.92 -4.06
CA LEU A 474 35.58 -3.34 -2.88
C LEU A 474 37.00 -3.90 -2.65
N THR A 475 37.19 -5.22 -2.80
CA THR A 475 38.52 -5.85 -2.71
C THR A 475 39.45 -5.33 -3.81
N ASN A 476 38.98 -5.24 -5.05
CA ASN A 476 39.78 -4.73 -6.17
C ASN A 476 40.23 -3.28 -5.95
N TRP A 477 39.35 -2.43 -5.43
CA TRP A 477 39.69 -1.05 -5.10
C TRP A 477 40.76 -0.96 -4.00
N TYR A 478 40.70 -1.85 -3.01
CA TYR A 478 41.65 -1.90 -1.91
C TYR A 478 43.04 -2.32 -2.40
N THR A 479 43.11 -3.32 -3.28
CA THR A 479 44.37 -3.87 -3.80
C THR A 479 44.95 -3.08 -4.98
N SER A 480 44.16 -2.23 -5.64
CA SER A 480 44.56 -1.50 -6.86
C SER A 480 45.77 -0.58 -6.69
N GLY A 481 46.05 -0.13 -5.47
CA GLY A 481 47.08 0.88 -5.16
C GLY A 481 46.75 2.29 -5.64
N ARG A 482 45.61 2.52 -6.32
CA ARG A 482 45.25 3.85 -6.86
C ARG A 482 44.63 4.75 -5.77
N PRO A 483 45.08 6.00 -5.63
CA PRO A 483 44.51 6.93 -4.64
C PRO A 483 43.00 7.16 -4.76
N GLY A 484 42.47 7.20 -6.00
CA GLY A 484 41.03 7.39 -6.24
C GLY A 484 40.18 6.22 -5.73
N ASP A 485 40.64 5.00 -5.96
CA ASP A 485 39.96 3.77 -5.54
C ASP A 485 39.96 3.62 -4.01
N LEU A 486 41.08 3.96 -3.36
CA LEU A 486 41.15 4.03 -1.90
C LEU A 486 40.15 5.03 -1.32
N ASN A 487 40.09 6.24 -1.90
CA ASN A 487 39.14 7.27 -1.48
C ASN A 487 37.67 6.82 -1.67
N ASN A 488 37.37 6.04 -2.72
CA ASN A 488 36.05 5.46 -2.92
C ASN A 488 35.66 4.49 -1.79
N ILE A 489 36.59 3.65 -1.31
CA ILE A 489 36.36 2.75 -0.15
C ILE A 489 36.13 3.55 1.13
N LEU A 490 37.01 4.50 1.42
CA LEU A 490 36.92 5.34 2.62
C LEU A 490 35.56 6.05 2.67
N ARG A 491 35.17 6.70 1.56
CA ARG A 491 33.86 7.36 1.43
C ARG A 491 32.70 6.37 1.56
N TYR A 492 32.83 5.15 1.06
CA TYR A 492 31.78 4.14 1.13
C TYR A 492 31.51 3.72 2.59
N TYR A 493 32.52 3.25 3.31
CA TYR A 493 32.33 2.73 4.68
C TYR A 493 32.07 3.82 5.72
N LEU A 494 32.79 4.96 5.67
CA LEU A 494 32.55 6.09 6.58
C LEU A 494 31.13 6.65 6.43
N ARG A 495 30.59 6.64 5.20
CA ARG A 495 29.21 7.05 4.96
C ARG A 495 28.22 6.03 5.53
N ARG A 496 28.49 4.72 5.45
CA ARG A 496 27.60 3.68 5.98
C ARG A 496 27.52 3.72 7.50
N THR A 497 28.63 3.79 8.21
CA THR A 497 28.63 3.91 9.68
C THR A 497 27.87 5.16 10.15
N ARG A 498 28.05 6.30 9.48
CA ARG A 498 27.28 7.53 9.77
C ARG A 498 25.79 7.38 9.48
N LEU A 499 25.43 6.71 8.37
CA LEU A 499 24.04 6.49 8.00
C LEU A 499 23.32 5.57 9.00
N ASP A 500 23.99 4.59 9.60
CA ASP A 500 23.41 3.73 10.63
C ASP A 500 22.90 4.55 11.83
N ILE A 501 23.68 5.52 12.29
CA ILE A 501 23.27 6.47 13.33
C ILE A 501 22.13 7.38 12.82
N GLU A 502 22.24 7.92 11.59
CA GLU A 502 21.23 8.81 10.99
C GLU A 502 19.86 8.11 10.84
N ILE A 503 19.84 6.81 10.52
CA ILE A 503 18.63 5.98 10.44
C ILE A 503 17.96 5.86 11.81
N LEU A 504 18.73 5.53 12.86
CA LEU A 504 18.20 5.38 14.21
C LEU A 504 17.65 6.70 14.79
N GLU A 505 18.33 7.81 14.49
CA GLU A 505 17.88 9.16 14.87
C GLU A 505 16.60 9.57 14.16
N THR A 506 16.56 9.44 12.83
CA THR A 506 15.40 9.88 12.04
C THR A 506 14.15 9.04 12.34
N ASN A 507 14.34 7.74 12.63
CA ASN A 507 13.28 6.87 13.09
C ASN A 507 12.96 7.05 14.59
N GLU A 508 13.78 7.79 15.33
CA GLU A 508 13.62 8.08 16.76
C GLU A 508 13.49 6.81 17.62
N LEU A 509 14.18 5.74 17.21
CA LEU A 509 14.00 4.43 17.82
C LEU A 509 14.41 4.45 19.30
N VAL A 510 15.57 5.04 19.59
CA VAL A 510 16.13 5.13 20.95
C VAL A 510 15.27 6.01 21.86
N PRO A 511 14.96 7.29 21.54
CA PRO A 511 14.17 8.13 22.43
C PRO A 511 12.75 7.58 22.66
N ARG A 512 12.10 7.06 21.61
CA ARG A 512 10.76 6.46 21.76
C ARG A 512 10.77 5.20 22.63
N THR A 513 11.77 4.34 22.45
CA THR A 513 11.93 3.12 23.26
C THR A 513 12.22 3.47 24.71
N SER A 514 13.08 4.47 24.96
CA SER A 514 13.38 4.96 26.32
C SER A 514 12.13 5.50 27.02
N GLU A 515 11.33 6.31 26.35
CA GLU A 515 10.05 6.80 26.91
C GLU A 515 9.04 5.68 27.15
N GLN A 516 8.97 4.70 26.26
CA GLN A 516 8.13 3.53 26.45
C GLN A 516 8.61 2.67 27.64
N ALA A 517 9.92 2.51 27.82
CA ALA A 517 10.51 1.79 28.94
C ALA A 517 10.16 2.47 30.28
N ARG A 518 10.31 3.81 30.35
CA ARG A 518 9.93 4.63 31.50
C ARG A 518 8.45 4.51 31.84
N LEU A 519 7.58 4.63 30.83
CA LEU A 519 6.13 4.53 31.00
C LEU A 519 5.67 3.14 31.47
N LEU A 520 6.24 2.08 30.88
CA LEU A 520 5.88 0.70 31.21
C LEU A 520 6.58 0.18 32.48
N GLY A 521 7.64 0.86 32.91
CA GLY A 521 8.53 0.43 33.98
C GLY A 521 9.24 -0.89 33.68
N VAL A 522 9.79 -1.02 32.46
CA VAL A 522 10.59 -2.19 32.04
C VAL A 522 11.96 -1.72 31.56
N ASP A 523 12.92 -2.64 31.44
CA ASP A 523 14.22 -2.34 30.84
C ASP A 523 14.11 -1.98 29.35
N PHE A 524 15.03 -1.15 28.87
CA PHE A 524 15.08 -0.67 27.48
C PHE A 524 15.04 -1.81 26.48
N PHE A 525 15.85 -2.85 26.69
CA PHE A 525 15.94 -3.99 25.78
C PHE A 525 14.64 -4.82 25.74
N SER A 526 13.95 -4.99 26.87
CA SER A 526 12.66 -5.70 26.91
C SER A 526 11.54 -5.03 26.14
N VAL A 527 11.62 -3.73 25.85
CA VAL A 527 10.57 -3.05 25.07
C VAL A 527 10.44 -3.66 23.67
N PHE A 528 11.55 -4.05 23.04
CA PHE A 528 11.57 -4.68 21.72
C PHE A 528 11.80 -6.20 21.78
N SER A 529 12.55 -6.70 22.76
CA SER A 529 12.83 -8.13 22.89
C SER A 529 11.75 -8.94 23.63
N ARG A 530 10.73 -8.30 24.21
CA ARG A 530 9.65 -9.02 24.91
C ARG A 530 8.29 -8.69 24.29
N GLY A 531 7.43 -9.70 24.26
CA GLY A 531 6.09 -9.58 23.71
C GLY A 531 5.17 -8.68 24.55
N SER A 532 4.00 -8.37 23.98
CA SER A 532 2.99 -7.48 24.59
C SER A 532 2.50 -7.92 25.97
N GLN A 533 2.43 -9.24 26.25
CA GLN A 533 1.99 -9.76 27.54
C GLN A 533 2.84 -9.26 28.71
N PHE A 534 4.17 -9.19 28.51
CA PHE A 534 5.10 -8.71 29.54
C PHE A 534 4.83 -7.25 29.91
N LYS A 535 4.44 -6.43 28.92
CA LYS A 535 4.12 -5.01 29.09
C LYS A 535 2.85 -4.83 29.92
N VAL A 536 1.82 -5.64 29.67
CA VAL A 536 0.56 -5.62 30.44
C VAL A 536 0.81 -6.06 31.89
N GLU A 537 1.56 -7.14 32.09
CA GLU A 537 1.91 -7.65 33.42
C GLU A 537 2.64 -6.61 34.25
N SER A 538 3.65 -5.96 33.66
CA SER A 538 4.45 -4.92 34.32
C SER A 538 3.57 -3.85 34.99
N ILE A 539 2.54 -3.37 34.29
CA ILE A 539 1.63 -2.35 34.83
C ILE A 539 0.59 -2.97 35.75
N MET A 540 0.01 -4.11 35.38
CA MET A 540 -0.98 -4.81 36.20
C MET A 540 -0.41 -5.16 37.59
N PHE A 541 0.86 -5.58 37.70
CA PHE A 541 1.52 -5.84 38.98
C PHE A 541 1.68 -4.57 39.84
N ARG A 542 1.97 -3.42 39.22
CA ARG A 542 2.12 -2.15 39.96
C ARG A 542 0.81 -1.67 40.56
N ILE A 543 -0.32 -1.95 39.90
CA ILE A 543 -1.65 -1.61 40.40
C ILE A 543 -2.17 -2.68 41.37
N ALA A 544 -1.87 -3.95 41.12
CA ALA A 544 -2.33 -5.06 41.95
C ALA A 544 -1.68 -5.11 43.34
N LYS A 545 -0.37 -4.79 43.44
CA LYS A 545 0.38 -4.88 44.69
C LYS A 545 -0.16 -3.96 45.81
N PRO A 546 -0.43 -2.66 45.58
CA PRO A 546 -1.01 -1.77 46.58
C PRO A 546 -2.39 -2.23 47.09
N GLU A 547 -3.15 -2.93 46.26
CA GLU A 547 -4.47 -3.48 46.62
C GLU A 547 -4.40 -4.90 47.23
N ASN A 548 -3.20 -5.38 47.55
CA ASN A 548 -2.94 -6.71 48.14
C ASN A 548 -3.48 -7.88 47.29
N PHE A 549 -3.51 -7.73 45.96
CA PHE A 549 -3.86 -8.83 45.07
C PHE A 549 -2.71 -9.81 44.88
N LEU A 550 -3.04 -11.10 44.86
CA LEU A 550 -2.14 -12.18 44.45
C LEU A 550 -2.53 -12.65 43.04
N LEU A 551 -1.62 -12.44 42.10
CA LEU A 551 -1.76 -12.89 40.72
C LEU A 551 -1.40 -14.38 40.61
N ILE A 552 -2.13 -15.12 39.78
CA ILE A 552 -1.97 -16.57 39.64
C ILE A 552 -1.08 -16.85 38.42
N SER A 553 -0.12 -17.77 38.58
CA SER A 553 0.80 -18.21 37.52
C SER A 553 0.48 -19.65 37.07
N PRO A 554 -0.41 -19.85 36.09
CA PRO A 554 -0.72 -21.18 35.57
C PRO A 554 0.42 -21.85 34.82
N SER A 555 0.45 -23.17 34.89
CA SER A 555 1.27 -24.02 34.03
C SER A 555 0.72 -24.10 32.60
N ARG A 556 1.57 -24.44 31.63
CA ARG A 556 1.15 -24.65 30.23
C ARG A 556 0.05 -25.71 30.07
N LYS A 557 0.05 -26.75 30.93
CA LYS A 557 -1.00 -27.78 30.94
C LYS A 557 -2.35 -27.21 31.37
N GLN A 558 -2.36 -26.36 32.41
CA GLN A 558 -3.58 -25.69 32.87
C GLN A 558 -4.12 -24.71 31.81
N VAL A 559 -3.24 -23.95 31.16
CA VAL A 559 -3.61 -23.07 30.04
C VAL A 559 -4.21 -23.88 28.87
N GLY A 560 -3.64 -25.03 28.53
CA GLY A 560 -4.20 -25.92 27.51
C GLY A 560 -5.53 -26.58 27.89
N GLY A 561 -5.86 -26.65 29.19
CA GLY A 561 -7.10 -27.23 29.72
C GLY A 561 -8.25 -26.22 29.94
N GLN A 562 -8.04 -24.94 29.60
CA GLN A 562 -9.08 -23.91 29.66
C GLN A 562 -10.16 -24.14 28.58
N ASN A 563 -11.32 -23.50 28.75
CA ASN A 563 -12.36 -23.55 27.74
C ASN A 563 -11.92 -22.80 26.47
N ALA A 564 -12.28 -23.32 25.29
CA ALA A 564 -12.08 -22.60 24.04
C ALA A 564 -12.93 -21.32 24.02
N LEU A 565 -12.47 -20.30 23.28
CA LEU A 565 -13.26 -19.09 23.03
C LEU A 565 -14.45 -19.44 22.15
N GLU A 566 -15.66 -19.10 22.59
CA GLU A 566 -16.91 -19.41 21.89
C GLU A 566 -17.44 -18.19 21.12
N CYS A 567 -17.10 -16.98 21.57
CA CYS A 567 -17.65 -15.76 20.99
C CYS A 567 -16.75 -15.21 19.87
N LEU A 568 -17.37 -14.93 18.73
CA LEU A 568 -16.70 -14.31 17.58
C LEU A 568 -17.16 -12.86 17.42
N PRO A 569 -16.25 -11.94 17.09
CA PRO A 569 -16.63 -10.55 16.82
C PRO A 569 -17.48 -10.47 15.55
N LEU A 570 -18.35 -9.46 15.48
CA LEU A 570 -19.19 -9.25 14.31
C LEU A 570 -18.39 -8.60 13.18
N VAL A 571 -18.27 -9.32 12.06
CA VAL A 571 -17.85 -8.77 10.77
C VAL A 571 -18.99 -9.03 9.80
N MET A 572 -19.72 -7.98 9.46
CA MET A 572 -20.83 -8.07 8.52
C MET A 572 -20.31 -8.47 7.14
N GLU A 573 -21.13 -9.19 6.37
CA GLU A 573 -20.85 -9.34 4.95
C GLU A 573 -21.10 -7.98 4.28
N PRO A 574 -20.11 -7.38 3.59
CA PRO A 574 -20.34 -6.14 2.89
C PRO A 574 -21.36 -6.37 1.78
N GLN A 575 -22.22 -5.39 1.56
CA GLN A 575 -22.93 -5.28 0.30
C GLN A 575 -21.90 -4.88 -0.78
N SER A 576 -21.34 -5.87 -1.48
CA SER A 576 -20.28 -5.64 -2.45
C SER A 576 -20.81 -4.87 -3.66
N ASP A 577 -20.33 -3.64 -3.84
CA ASP A 577 -20.80 -2.74 -4.90
C ASP A 577 -19.82 -1.56 -5.12
N PHE A 578 -20.06 -0.83 -6.21
CA PHE A 578 -19.54 0.51 -6.42
C PHE A 578 -20.55 1.56 -5.93
N TYR A 579 -20.15 2.34 -4.93
CA TYR A 579 -20.98 3.39 -4.33
C TYR A 579 -20.54 4.74 -4.88
N SER A 580 -21.38 5.31 -5.75
CA SER A 580 -21.23 6.68 -6.27
C SER A 580 -21.63 7.73 -5.23
N SER A 581 -22.66 7.45 -4.41
CA SER A 581 -23.09 8.31 -3.31
C SER A 581 -22.20 8.21 -2.06
N PRO A 582 -22.23 9.20 -1.14
CA PRO A 582 -21.40 9.20 0.07
C PRO A 582 -21.66 8.01 1.00
N VAL A 583 -20.57 7.42 1.52
CA VAL A 583 -20.59 6.39 2.56
C VAL A 583 -19.87 6.90 3.81
N LEU A 584 -20.60 7.04 4.91
CA LEU A 584 -20.05 7.44 6.21
C LEU A 584 -19.28 6.30 6.85
N VAL A 585 -18.20 6.63 7.54
CA VAL A 585 -17.47 5.67 8.40
C VAL A 585 -17.49 6.18 9.83
N LEU A 586 -18.19 5.45 10.69
CA LEU A 586 -18.23 5.65 12.13
C LEU A 586 -17.43 4.54 12.82
N ASP A 587 -16.66 4.86 13.86
CA ASP A 587 -15.79 3.91 14.56
C ASP A 587 -15.85 4.12 16.08
N PHE A 588 -15.96 3.04 16.85
CA PHE A 588 -15.97 3.10 18.31
C PHE A 588 -14.57 3.35 18.86
N GLN A 589 -14.42 4.37 19.71
CA GLN A 589 -13.13 4.69 20.28
C GLN A 589 -12.71 3.65 21.34
N SER A 590 -11.75 2.81 20.99
CA SER A 590 -11.22 1.76 21.89
C SER A 590 -12.34 0.85 22.43
N LEU A 591 -13.13 0.23 21.54
CA LEU A 591 -14.34 -0.51 21.90
C LEU A 591 -14.13 -1.50 23.06
N TYR A 592 -13.19 -2.45 22.94
CA TYR A 592 -12.98 -3.46 23.99
C TYR A 592 -12.50 -2.88 25.33
N PRO A 593 -11.49 -1.98 25.38
CA PRO A 593 -11.17 -1.28 26.62
C PRO A 593 -12.37 -0.55 27.24
N SER A 594 -13.18 0.12 26.43
CA SER A 594 -14.36 0.87 26.90
C SER A 594 -15.44 -0.07 27.45
N VAL A 595 -15.67 -1.22 26.83
CA VAL A 595 -16.58 -2.28 27.33
C VAL A 595 -16.10 -2.82 28.68
N MET A 596 -14.80 -3.10 28.82
CA MET A 596 -14.23 -3.59 30.07
C MET A 596 -14.43 -2.60 31.23
N ILE A 597 -14.30 -1.30 30.95
CA ILE A 597 -14.53 -0.23 31.93
C ILE A 597 -16.03 -0.10 32.25
N ALA A 598 -16.87 0.09 31.23
CA ALA A 598 -18.30 0.38 31.38
C ALA A 598 -19.05 -0.74 32.13
N TYR A 599 -18.75 -2.01 31.80
CA TYR A 599 -19.43 -3.17 32.37
C TYR A 599 -18.65 -3.83 33.52
N ASN A 600 -17.51 -3.26 33.92
CA ASN A 600 -16.67 -3.68 35.04
C ASN A 600 -16.13 -5.13 34.92
N TYR A 601 -15.73 -5.54 33.70
CA TYR A 601 -15.24 -6.89 33.41
C TYR A 601 -13.78 -7.10 33.82
N CYS A 602 -13.53 -8.05 34.73
CA CYS A 602 -12.19 -8.36 35.21
C CYS A 602 -12.12 -9.70 35.95
N TYR A 603 -10.90 -10.19 36.16
CA TYR A 603 -10.60 -11.29 37.07
C TYR A 603 -11.13 -11.04 38.50
N SER A 604 -10.97 -9.81 39.00
CA SER A 604 -11.31 -9.44 40.39
C SER A 604 -12.80 -9.29 40.70
N THR A 605 -13.64 -9.19 39.66
CA THR A 605 -15.10 -8.96 39.75
C THR A 605 -15.92 -10.15 39.26
N PHE A 606 -15.25 -11.24 38.85
CA PHE A 606 -15.87 -12.44 38.30
C PHE A 606 -16.65 -13.25 39.35
N LEU A 607 -17.91 -13.59 39.03
CA LEU A 607 -18.81 -14.40 39.87
C LEU A 607 -19.26 -15.70 39.18
N GLY A 608 -18.57 -16.16 38.13
CA GLY A 608 -18.90 -17.39 37.42
C GLY A 608 -20.14 -17.31 36.52
N ARG A 609 -20.45 -18.42 35.85
CA ARG A 609 -21.62 -18.53 34.97
C ARG A 609 -22.92 -18.63 35.78
N ILE A 610 -24.02 -18.15 35.19
CA ILE A 610 -25.38 -18.28 35.73
C ILE A 610 -25.78 -19.76 35.74
N VAL A 611 -25.65 -20.40 34.59
CA VAL A 611 -25.89 -21.84 34.41
C VAL A 611 -24.55 -22.56 34.43
N LYS A 612 -24.43 -23.61 35.25
CA LYS A 612 -23.22 -24.43 35.31
C LYS A 612 -23.05 -25.15 33.97
N TRP A 613 -21.91 -24.96 33.32
CA TRP A 613 -21.59 -25.64 32.07
C TRP A 613 -20.91 -26.98 32.37
N ARG A 614 -21.48 -28.10 31.92
CA ARG A 614 -20.98 -29.46 32.22
C ARG A 614 -20.74 -29.72 33.73
N GLY A 615 -21.57 -29.14 34.59
CA GLY A 615 -21.48 -29.31 36.04
C GLY A 615 -20.37 -28.51 36.75
N ALA A 616 -19.52 -27.78 36.02
CA ALA A 616 -18.41 -27.01 36.58
C ALA A 616 -18.49 -25.52 36.22
N ASN A 617 -18.07 -24.66 37.15
CA ASN A 617 -17.82 -23.25 36.88
C ASN A 617 -16.31 -23.06 36.76
N LYS A 618 -15.83 -22.77 35.55
CA LYS A 618 -14.41 -22.45 35.32
C LYS A 618 -14.20 -20.95 35.26
N MET A 619 -12.99 -20.52 35.63
CA MET A 619 -12.46 -19.19 35.45
C MET A 619 -11.12 -19.33 34.71
N GLY A 620 -11.19 -19.36 33.39
CA GLY A 620 -10.08 -19.70 32.50
C GLY A 620 -9.55 -21.09 32.81
N PHE A 621 -8.40 -21.13 33.47
CA PHE A 621 -7.64 -22.33 33.76
C PHE A 621 -7.90 -22.92 35.17
N THR A 622 -8.69 -22.26 36.03
CA THR A 622 -9.05 -22.76 37.37
C THR A 622 -10.53 -23.10 37.49
N GLU A 623 -10.85 -23.99 38.44
CA GLU A 623 -12.23 -24.18 38.88
C GLU A 623 -12.61 -23.10 39.91
N TYR A 624 -13.70 -22.39 39.64
CA TYR A 624 -14.18 -21.32 40.47
C TYR A 624 -15.32 -21.80 41.37
N ARG A 625 -15.02 -21.93 42.67
CA ARG A 625 -16.01 -22.27 43.70
C ARG A 625 -16.50 -21.01 44.41
N ARG A 626 -17.79 -20.74 44.28
CA ARG A 626 -18.46 -19.62 44.95
C ARG A 626 -18.76 -19.96 46.41
N ARG A 627 -18.65 -18.98 47.30
CA ARG A 627 -19.20 -19.10 48.66
C ARG A 627 -20.72 -19.11 48.61
N GLU A 628 -21.33 -19.96 49.45
CA GLU A 628 -22.78 -20.03 49.59
C GLU A 628 -23.34 -18.73 50.17
N GLY A 629 -24.54 -18.32 49.74
CA GLY A 629 -25.17 -17.06 50.17
C GLY A 629 -24.69 -15.79 49.48
N LEU A 630 -23.53 -15.79 48.81
CA LEU A 630 -22.96 -14.60 48.15
C LEU A 630 -23.88 -13.99 47.09
N LEU A 631 -24.55 -14.82 46.28
CA LEU A 631 -25.47 -14.37 45.25
C LEU A 631 -26.75 -13.73 45.83
N LYS A 632 -27.19 -14.16 47.02
CA LYS A 632 -28.33 -13.55 47.70
C LYS A 632 -27.98 -12.14 48.18
N LEU A 633 -26.76 -11.97 48.70
CA LEU A 633 -26.25 -10.67 49.16
C LEU A 633 -26.06 -9.66 48.02
N LEU A 634 -25.57 -10.14 46.86
CA LEU A 634 -25.19 -9.27 45.74
C LEU A 634 -26.27 -9.13 44.67
N LYS A 635 -27.51 -9.60 44.91
CA LYS A 635 -28.56 -9.68 43.88
C LYS A 635 -28.75 -8.38 43.07
N ASP A 636 -28.75 -7.24 43.75
CA ASP A 636 -28.98 -5.91 43.12
C ASP A 636 -27.70 -5.30 42.54
N TYR A 637 -26.54 -5.89 42.86
CA TYR A 637 -25.20 -5.42 42.49
C TYR A 637 -24.49 -6.35 41.51
N ILE A 638 -25.24 -7.19 40.78
CA ILE A 638 -24.71 -8.07 39.73
C ILE A 638 -25.00 -7.47 38.35
N ASN A 639 -23.98 -7.51 37.49
CA ASN A 639 -24.08 -7.28 36.07
C ASN A 639 -23.92 -8.62 35.34
N ILE A 640 -24.85 -8.94 34.45
CA ILE A 640 -24.84 -10.18 33.67
C ILE A 640 -24.36 -9.84 32.26
N ALA A 641 -23.25 -10.45 31.85
CA ALA A 641 -22.78 -10.36 30.48
C ALA A 641 -23.64 -11.23 29.55
N PRO A 642 -23.72 -10.93 28.24
CA PRO A 642 -24.61 -11.63 27.31
C PRO A 642 -24.25 -13.11 27.11
N ASN A 643 -23.01 -13.50 27.40
CA ASN A 643 -22.57 -14.89 27.43
C ASN A 643 -23.00 -15.67 28.70
N GLY A 644 -23.73 -15.04 29.61
CA GLY A 644 -24.22 -15.65 30.86
C GLY A 644 -23.22 -15.67 32.00
N VAL A 645 -22.13 -14.90 31.94
CA VAL A 645 -21.18 -14.71 33.05
C VAL A 645 -21.64 -13.55 33.93
N MET A 646 -21.54 -13.73 35.26
CA MET A 646 -21.87 -12.70 36.24
C MET A 646 -20.62 -11.94 36.69
N TYR A 647 -20.76 -10.62 36.82
CA TYR A 647 -19.77 -9.70 37.35
C TYR A 647 -20.37 -8.82 38.44
N THR A 648 -19.56 -8.37 39.40
CA THR A 648 -19.99 -7.37 40.39
C THR A 648 -20.02 -5.96 39.80
N LYS A 649 -21.01 -5.14 40.17
CA LYS A 649 -21.02 -3.70 39.87
C LYS A 649 -19.86 -2.96 40.55
N ALA A 650 -19.50 -1.80 40.00
CA ALA A 650 -18.37 -1.00 40.47
C ALA A 650 -18.54 -0.48 41.91
N GLU A 651 -19.77 -0.34 42.39
CA GLU A 651 -20.15 0.09 43.75
C GLU A 651 -19.61 -0.85 44.84
N ILE A 652 -19.58 -2.16 44.58
CA ILE A 652 -19.05 -3.16 45.51
C ILE A 652 -17.53 -3.31 45.35
N ARG A 653 -17.09 -3.41 44.09
CA ARG A 653 -15.67 -3.54 43.76
C ARG A 653 -15.41 -2.97 42.37
N ARG A 654 -14.59 -1.92 42.32
CA ARG A 654 -14.04 -1.42 41.07
C ARG A 654 -12.97 -2.38 40.57
N SER A 655 -13.07 -2.82 39.33
CA SER A 655 -12.17 -3.83 38.80
C SER A 655 -10.73 -3.34 38.56
N LEU A 656 -9.77 -4.24 38.75
CA LEU A 656 -8.34 -3.99 38.50
C LEU A 656 -8.07 -3.57 37.05
N LEU A 657 -8.66 -4.28 36.08
CA LEU A 657 -8.46 -3.97 34.66
C LEU A 657 -9.13 -2.65 34.27
N ALA A 658 -10.31 -2.32 34.81
CA ALA A 658 -10.93 -1.03 34.53
C ALA A 658 -10.13 0.12 35.13
N LYS A 659 -9.58 0.00 36.35
CA LYS A 659 -8.68 1.01 36.93
C LYS A 659 -7.49 1.27 36.02
N MET A 660 -6.78 0.20 35.64
CA MET A 660 -5.63 0.26 34.74
C MET A 660 -5.98 0.91 33.40
N LEU A 661 -7.05 0.48 32.74
CA LEU A 661 -7.45 1.02 31.44
C LEU A 661 -7.95 2.46 31.54
N THR A 662 -8.61 2.83 32.65
CA THR A 662 -9.04 4.21 32.90
C THR A 662 -7.83 5.13 32.97
N GLU A 663 -6.83 4.79 33.80
CA GLU A 663 -5.60 5.58 33.92
C GLU A 663 -4.85 5.68 32.60
N ILE A 664 -4.73 4.59 31.84
CA ILE A 664 -4.09 4.58 30.52
C ILE A 664 -4.81 5.48 29.53
N LEU A 665 -6.14 5.40 29.47
CA LEU A 665 -6.96 6.18 28.53
C LEU A 665 -7.01 7.66 28.93
N GLU A 666 -7.15 7.99 30.20
CA GLU A 666 -7.13 9.36 30.72
C GLU A 666 -5.77 10.02 30.51
N THR A 667 -4.68 9.33 30.85
CA THR A 667 -3.31 9.80 30.55
C THR A 667 -3.13 10.03 29.06
N ARG A 668 -3.69 9.13 28.22
CA ARG A 668 -3.63 9.30 26.77
C ARG A 668 -4.41 10.52 26.29
N VAL A 669 -5.59 10.78 26.84
CA VAL A 669 -6.38 11.97 26.51
C VAL A 669 -5.64 13.24 26.95
N MET A 670 -5.07 13.25 28.16
CA MET A 670 -4.23 14.33 28.67
C MET A 670 -3.05 14.61 27.73
N VAL A 671 -2.27 13.59 27.37
CA VAL A 671 -1.14 13.71 26.43
C VAL A 671 -1.60 14.26 25.09
N LYS A 672 -2.72 13.78 24.54
CA LYS A 672 -3.27 14.31 23.28
C LYS A 672 -3.80 15.74 23.39
N SER A 673 -4.22 16.17 24.59
CA SER A 673 -4.62 17.56 24.85
C SER A 673 -3.40 18.47 24.89
N GLY A 674 -2.33 18.07 25.59
CA GLY A 674 -1.04 18.79 25.59
C GLY A 674 -0.48 18.92 24.17
N MET A 675 -0.56 17.86 23.36
CA MET A 675 -0.20 17.92 21.93
C MET A 675 -1.03 18.92 21.12
N LYS A 676 -2.22 19.33 21.55
CA LYS A 676 -2.99 20.35 20.83
C LYS A 676 -2.59 21.77 21.23
N GLN A 677 -2.10 21.96 22.46
CA GLN A 677 -1.69 23.24 23.03
C GLN A 677 -0.31 23.64 22.52
N ASP A 678 0.66 22.73 22.58
CA ASP A 678 2.07 23.05 22.29
C ASP A 678 2.45 22.74 20.84
N ARG A 679 1.77 23.35 19.85
CA ARG A 679 2.00 23.05 18.43
C ARG A 679 3.37 23.46 17.91
N ASP A 680 3.99 24.45 18.54
CA ASP A 680 5.21 25.08 18.04
C ASP A 680 6.49 24.32 18.46
N ASP A 681 6.45 23.56 19.57
CA ASP A 681 7.56 22.72 20.00
C ASP A 681 7.49 21.33 19.36
N LYS A 682 8.24 21.16 18.25
CA LYS A 682 8.35 19.90 17.51
C LYS A 682 8.89 18.74 18.37
N THR A 683 9.77 19.02 19.33
CA THR A 683 10.42 17.98 20.16
C THR A 683 9.47 17.45 21.22
N LEU A 684 8.74 18.36 21.89
CA LEU A 684 7.70 18.00 22.82
C LEU A 684 6.54 17.29 22.11
N GLN A 685 6.15 17.75 20.91
CA GLN A 685 5.16 17.07 20.06
C GLN A 685 5.55 15.63 19.77
N GLN A 686 6.82 15.41 19.44
CA GLN A 686 7.37 14.09 19.17
C GLN A 686 7.33 13.19 20.41
N LEU A 687 7.79 13.70 21.56
CA LEU A 687 7.74 13.02 22.85
C LEU A 687 6.30 12.59 23.22
N LEU A 688 5.36 13.54 23.16
CA LEU A 688 3.96 13.32 23.47
C LEU A 688 3.31 12.35 22.46
N ASN A 689 3.66 12.42 21.18
CA ASN A 689 3.19 11.46 20.19
C ASN A 689 3.69 10.04 20.47
N ASN A 690 4.95 9.90 20.88
CA ASN A 690 5.52 8.60 21.26
C ASN A 690 4.80 8.03 22.49
N ARG A 691 4.53 8.86 23.50
CA ARG A 691 3.74 8.48 24.68
C ARG A 691 2.32 8.04 24.32
N GLN A 692 1.60 8.79 23.48
CA GLN A 692 0.21 8.42 23.12
C GLN A 692 0.13 7.12 22.31
N LEU A 693 1.12 6.85 21.46
CA LEU A 693 1.20 5.59 20.70
C LEU A 693 1.46 4.40 21.63
N ALA A 694 2.37 4.54 22.60
CA ALA A 694 2.63 3.50 23.59
C ALA A 694 1.38 3.18 24.44
N LEU A 695 0.68 4.21 24.91
CA LEU A 695 -0.58 4.05 25.66
C LEU A 695 -1.68 3.40 24.81
N LYS A 696 -1.81 3.79 23.52
CA LYS A 696 -2.75 3.16 22.59
C LYS A 696 -2.47 1.67 22.42
N LEU A 697 -1.20 1.32 22.19
CA LEU A 697 -0.79 -0.08 22.04
C LEU A 697 -1.15 -0.87 23.29
N LEU A 698 -0.83 -0.33 24.46
CA LEU A 698 -1.10 -0.98 25.75
C LEU A 698 -2.59 -1.28 25.95
N ALA A 699 -3.47 -0.29 25.72
CA ALA A 699 -4.91 -0.47 25.84
C ALA A 699 -5.43 -1.59 24.92
N ASN A 700 -4.94 -1.65 23.67
CA ASN A 700 -5.34 -2.68 22.71
C ASN A 700 -4.86 -4.08 23.11
N VAL A 701 -3.64 -4.21 23.67
CA VAL A 701 -3.10 -5.52 24.06
C VAL A 701 -3.65 -6.03 25.39
N THR A 702 -4.28 -5.19 26.22
CA THR A 702 -4.90 -5.61 27.49
C THR A 702 -5.99 -6.65 27.28
N TYR A 703 -6.89 -6.45 26.30
CA TYR A 703 -7.88 -7.47 25.93
C TYR A 703 -7.17 -8.77 25.47
N GLY A 704 -6.17 -8.64 24.60
CA GLY A 704 -5.40 -9.78 24.07
C GLY A 704 -4.66 -10.59 25.15
N TYR A 705 -4.39 -9.99 26.32
CA TYR A 705 -3.84 -10.71 27.47
C TYR A 705 -4.85 -11.70 28.04
N THR A 706 -6.12 -11.33 28.13
CA THR A 706 -7.21 -12.20 28.62
C THR A 706 -7.54 -13.32 27.64
N SER A 707 -7.46 -13.08 26.33
CA SER A 707 -7.84 -14.02 25.28
C SER A 707 -6.72 -14.99 24.85
N ALA A 708 -5.55 -14.97 25.51
CA ALA A 708 -4.36 -15.68 25.06
C ALA A 708 -4.41 -17.21 25.34
N SER A 709 -5.17 -17.97 24.56
CA SER A 709 -5.46 -19.39 24.86
C SER A 709 -4.27 -20.36 24.72
N PHE A 710 -3.27 -20.06 23.89
CA PHE A 710 -2.16 -20.98 23.60
C PHE A 710 -0.87 -20.69 24.39
N SER A 711 -0.47 -19.42 24.42
CA SER A 711 0.77 -18.96 25.06
C SER A 711 0.52 -17.89 26.13
N GLY A 712 -0.70 -17.83 26.66
CA GLY A 712 -1.08 -16.90 27.73
C GLY A 712 -0.39 -17.20 29.03
N ARG A 713 -0.04 -16.15 29.77
CA ARG A 713 0.47 -16.26 31.15
C ARG A 713 -0.63 -16.26 32.18
N MET A 714 -1.73 -15.51 31.99
CA MET A 714 -2.91 -15.57 32.85
C MET A 714 -4.21 -15.41 32.02
N PRO A 715 -4.51 -16.35 31.09
CA PRO A 715 -5.67 -16.23 30.22
C PRO A 715 -6.98 -16.54 30.95
N CYS A 716 -8.09 -15.96 30.47
CA CYS A 716 -9.44 -16.25 30.94
C CYS A 716 -10.42 -16.11 29.77
N SER A 717 -10.78 -17.24 29.16
CA SER A 717 -11.67 -17.28 28.01
C SER A 717 -13.06 -16.73 28.32
N GLU A 718 -13.59 -16.96 29.52
CA GLU A 718 -14.91 -16.43 29.91
C GLU A 718 -14.95 -14.89 29.91
N ILE A 719 -13.86 -14.23 30.34
CA ILE A 719 -13.78 -12.76 30.31
C ILE A 719 -13.65 -12.26 28.88
N ALA A 720 -12.78 -12.89 28.08
CA ALA A 720 -12.59 -12.51 26.69
C ALA A 720 -13.91 -12.64 25.89
N ASP A 721 -14.65 -13.74 26.08
CA ASP A 721 -15.94 -13.96 25.45
C ASP A 721 -16.98 -12.93 25.88
N SER A 722 -17.04 -12.56 27.16
CA SER A 722 -17.94 -11.50 27.65
C SER A 722 -17.68 -10.16 26.95
N ILE A 723 -16.41 -9.81 26.76
CA ILE A 723 -16.00 -8.56 26.10
C ILE A 723 -16.43 -8.57 24.64
N VAL A 724 -16.11 -9.63 23.90
CA VAL A 724 -16.41 -9.75 22.47
C VAL A 724 -17.91 -9.76 22.23
N GLN A 725 -18.66 -10.53 23.01
CA GLN A 725 -20.10 -10.64 22.85
C GLN A 725 -20.82 -9.31 23.15
N THR A 726 -20.40 -8.59 24.18
CA THR A 726 -20.97 -7.27 24.51
C THR A 726 -20.63 -6.23 23.44
N GLY A 727 -19.42 -6.29 22.88
CA GLY A 727 -19.04 -5.44 21.74
C GLY A 727 -19.90 -5.70 20.51
N ARG A 728 -20.17 -6.99 20.22
CA ARG A 728 -21.08 -7.40 19.15
C ARG A 728 -22.52 -6.90 19.36
N GLU A 729 -23.09 -7.09 20.55
CA GLU A 729 -24.42 -6.58 20.88
C GLU A 729 -24.51 -5.06 20.76
N THR A 730 -23.46 -4.34 21.19
CA THR A 730 -23.37 -2.88 21.06
C THR A 730 -23.43 -2.45 19.59
N LEU A 731 -22.75 -3.18 18.70
CA LEU A 731 -22.76 -2.92 17.27
C LEU A 731 -24.14 -3.25 16.66
N GLU A 732 -24.71 -4.40 16.97
CA GLU A 732 -26.04 -4.83 16.48
C GLU A 732 -27.14 -3.86 16.91
N ARG A 733 -27.11 -3.39 18.17
CA ARG A 733 -28.04 -2.37 18.68
C ARG A 733 -27.88 -1.03 17.94
N SER A 734 -26.64 -0.64 17.65
CA SER A 734 -26.36 0.60 16.91
C SER A 734 -26.90 0.52 15.48
N ILE A 735 -26.72 -0.63 14.81
CA ILE A 735 -27.26 -0.89 13.46
C ILE A 735 -28.79 -0.82 13.47
N ALA A 736 -29.44 -1.50 14.42
CA ALA A 736 -30.89 -1.52 14.53
C ALA A 736 -31.47 -0.10 14.74
N TYR A 737 -30.80 0.73 15.54
CA TYR A 737 -31.21 2.12 15.76
C TYR A 737 -31.01 3.01 14.52
N ILE A 738 -29.91 2.85 13.79
CA ILE A 738 -29.68 3.61 12.55
C ILE A 738 -30.80 3.32 11.54
N HIS A 739 -31.21 2.06 11.41
CA HIS A 739 -32.29 1.68 10.50
C HIS A 739 -33.69 2.08 10.97
N SER A 740 -33.93 2.27 12.28
CA SER A 740 -35.25 2.68 12.78
C SER A 740 -35.53 4.17 12.57
N VAL A 741 -34.49 5.00 12.42
CA VAL A 741 -34.60 6.45 12.25
C VAL A 741 -34.74 6.81 10.76
N GLY A 742 -35.99 6.92 10.29
CA GLY A 742 -36.29 7.17 8.88
C GLY A 742 -35.78 8.52 8.32
N ARG A 743 -35.62 9.56 9.17
CA ARG A 743 -35.19 10.90 8.71
C ARG A 743 -33.79 10.93 8.09
N TRP A 744 -32.93 9.97 8.43
CA TRP A 744 -31.56 9.91 7.90
C TRP A 744 -31.49 9.28 6.51
N GLY A 745 -32.47 8.45 6.13
CA GLY A 745 -32.41 7.68 4.88
C GLY A 745 -31.14 6.82 4.78
N ALA A 746 -30.70 6.26 5.91
CA ALA A 746 -29.41 5.61 6.09
C ALA A 746 -29.49 4.09 5.95
N GLU A 747 -28.54 3.49 5.22
CA GLU A 747 -28.40 2.04 5.12
C GLU A 747 -27.01 1.58 5.57
N VAL A 748 -26.93 0.67 6.55
CA VAL A 748 -25.65 0.09 6.95
C VAL A 748 -25.23 -0.99 5.94
N VAL A 749 -24.21 -0.70 5.15
CA VAL A 749 -23.74 -1.56 4.06
C VAL A 749 -22.56 -2.47 4.45
N TYR A 750 -21.84 -2.12 5.52
CA TYR A 750 -20.74 -2.93 6.06
C TYR A 750 -20.45 -2.58 7.52
N GLY A 751 -19.84 -3.51 8.25
CA GLY A 751 -19.34 -3.30 9.60
C GLY A 751 -18.19 -4.27 9.92
N ASP A 752 -17.08 -3.73 10.42
CA ASP A 752 -15.88 -4.49 10.80
C ASP A 752 -15.59 -4.26 12.27
N THR A 753 -16.07 -5.16 13.12
CA THR A 753 -15.85 -5.23 14.59
C THR A 753 -16.29 -4.03 15.42
N ASP A 754 -15.72 -2.86 15.16
CA ASP A 754 -15.86 -1.58 15.84
C ASP A 754 -16.30 -0.45 14.91
N SER A 755 -16.30 -0.69 13.60
CA SER A 755 -16.67 0.29 12.57
C SER A 755 -17.99 -0.02 11.88
N LEU A 756 -18.71 1.04 11.47
CA LEU A 756 -19.97 1.02 10.73
C LEU A 756 -19.85 1.86 9.46
N PHE A 757 -20.27 1.29 8.32
CA PHE A 757 -20.28 1.93 7.02
C PHE A 757 -21.73 2.18 6.63
N ILE A 758 -22.10 3.45 6.50
CA ILE A 758 -23.47 3.89 6.31
C ILE A 758 -23.59 4.59 4.97
N HIS A 759 -24.32 4.00 4.04
CA HIS A 759 -24.60 4.56 2.73
C HIS A 759 -25.75 5.58 2.81
N LEU A 760 -25.52 6.77 2.27
CA LEU A 760 -26.49 7.86 2.17
C LEU A 760 -26.81 8.13 0.70
N LYS A 761 -27.81 7.43 0.16
CA LYS A 761 -28.17 7.51 -1.26
C LYS A 761 -28.66 8.92 -1.63
N GLY A 762 -28.05 9.51 -2.66
CA GLY A 762 -28.49 10.80 -3.23
C GLY A 762 -28.32 12.02 -2.32
N ARG A 763 -27.50 11.92 -1.27
CA ARG A 763 -27.15 13.03 -0.38
C ARG A 763 -25.84 13.69 -0.79
N THR A 764 -25.70 14.99 -0.52
CA THR A 764 -24.44 15.68 -0.77
C THR A 764 -23.39 15.29 0.26
N ARG A 765 -22.11 15.45 -0.10
CA ARG A 765 -20.99 15.24 0.84
C ARG A 765 -21.14 16.10 2.10
N GLU A 766 -21.57 17.34 1.97
CA GLU A 766 -21.74 18.27 3.11
C GLU A 766 -22.81 17.79 4.08
N GLN A 767 -23.98 17.40 3.57
CA GLN A 767 -25.05 16.82 4.37
C GLN A 767 -24.59 15.52 5.06
N ALA A 768 -23.76 14.71 4.37
CA ALA A 768 -23.21 13.51 4.94
C ALA A 768 -22.37 13.79 6.21
N PHE A 769 -21.59 14.89 6.24
CA PHE A 769 -20.86 15.30 7.45
C PHE A 769 -21.80 15.67 8.60
N ASP A 770 -22.89 16.38 8.32
CA ASP A 770 -23.86 16.81 9.33
C ASP A 770 -24.63 15.60 9.92
N ILE A 771 -25.13 14.71 9.05
CA ILE A 771 -25.82 13.47 9.44
C ILE A 771 -24.88 12.54 10.21
N GLY A 772 -23.63 12.39 9.77
CA GLY A 772 -22.64 11.55 10.45
C GLY A 772 -22.32 12.04 11.87
N ALA A 773 -22.27 13.35 12.08
CA ALA A 773 -22.07 13.94 13.41
C ALA A 773 -23.29 13.72 14.33
N GLU A 774 -24.51 13.82 13.78
CA GLU A 774 -25.75 13.56 14.50
C GLU A 774 -25.86 12.10 14.96
N ILE A 775 -25.65 11.15 14.04
CA ILE A 775 -25.69 9.70 14.32
C ILE A 775 -24.66 9.34 15.41
N ALA A 776 -23.43 9.87 15.30
CA ALA A 776 -22.37 9.60 16.26
C ALA A 776 -22.73 10.10 17.68
N LYS A 777 -23.43 11.24 17.78
CA LYS A 777 -23.88 11.80 19.05
C LYS A 777 -24.98 10.95 19.68
N GLU A 778 -26.06 10.66 18.93
CA GLU A 778 -27.18 9.89 19.48
C GLU A 778 -26.77 8.48 19.93
N ILE A 779 -25.95 7.79 19.13
CA ILE A 779 -25.46 6.45 19.52
C ILE A 779 -24.56 6.53 20.75
N THR A 780 -23.74 7.58 20.89
CA THR A 780 -22.92 7.76 22.08
C THR A 780 -23.79 7.96 23.33
N ASP A 781 -24.85 8.75 23.24
CA ASP A 781 -25.72 9.07 24.38
C ASP A 781 -26.56 7.85 24.84
N MET A 782 -26.82 6.89 23.95
CA MET A 782 -27.49 5.62 24.29
C MET A 782 -26.60 4.60 25.02
N ASN A 783 -25.28 4.76 24.99
CA ASN A 783 -24.34 3.79 25.53
C ASN A 783 -23.78 4.22 26.90
N PRO A 784 -23.42 3.27 27.78
CA PRO A 784 -22.80 3.61 29.06
C PRO A 784 -21.40 4.22 28.85
N ARG A 785 -21.04 5.21 29.68
CA ARG A 785 -19.70 5.82 29.67
C ARG A 785 -18.64 4.76 30.01
N PRO A 786 -17.48 4.71 29.35
CA PRO A 786 -16.94 5.66 28.36
C PRO A 786 -17.12 5.24 26.89
N ILE A 787 -18.09 4.37 26.55
CA ILE A 787 -18.31 3.94 25.17
C ILE A 787 -18.73 5.14 24.32
N LYS A 788 -17.95 5.45 23.29
CA LYS A 788 -18.17 6.61 22.41
C LYS A 788 -17.98 6.23 20.95
N LEU A 789 -18.96 6.56 20.13
CA LEU A 789 -18.88 6.44 18.68
C LEU A 789 -18.26 7.72 18.11
N LYS A 790 -17.32 7.57 17.17
CA LYS A 790 -16.63 8.68 16.51
C LYS A 790 -16.94 8.68 15.03
N PHE A 791 -17.34 9.82 14.51
CA PHE A 791 -17.29 10.06 13.07
C PHE A 791 -15.84 10.24 12.62
N GLU A 792 -15.36 9.36 11.75
CA GLU A 792 -13.98 9.40 11.25
C GLU A 792 -13.88 10.14 9.92
N LYS A 793 -14.71 9.76 8.95
CA LYS A 793 -14.56 10.17 7.55
C LYS A 793 -15.79 9.86 6.70
N VAL A 794 -15.83 10.46 5.51
CA VAL A 794 -16.76 10.15 4.42
C VAL A 794 -15.98 9.59 3.23
N TYR A 795 -16.47 8.51 2.65
CA TYR A 795 -16.00 8.00 1.36
C TYR A 795 -16.90 8.49 0.23
N HIS A 796 -16.29 9.05 -0.83
CA HIS A 796 -17.03 9.51 -2.01
C HIS A 796 -16.12 9.67 -3.24
N PRO A 797 -16.14 8.75 -4.23
CA PRO A 797 -16.85 7.45 -4.25
C PRO A 797 -16.06 6.34 -3.51
N CYS A 798 -16.64 5.13 -3.40
CA CYS A 798 -15.92 3.94 -2.92
C CYS A 798 -16.41 2.62 -3.51
N VAL A 799 -15.57 1.59 -3.41
CA VAL A 799 -15.86 0.19 -3.74
C VAL A 799 -15.69 -0.67 -2.49
N LEU A 800 -16.74 -1.42 -2.14
CA LEU A 800 -16.67 -2.47 -1.13
C LEU A 800 -16.55 -3.82 -1.86
N LEU A 801 -15.45 -4.56 -1.68
CA LEU A 801 -15.25 -5.82 -2.38
C LEU A 801 -15.65 -7.02 -1.53
N ALA A 802 -15.05 -7.12 -0.36
CA ALA A 802 -15.21 -8.25 0.57
C ALA A 802 -14.81 -7.81 1.98
N LYS A 803 -15.00 -8.69 2.96
CA LYS A 803 -14.56 -8.45 4.34
C LYS A 803 -13.10 -8.00 4.37
N LYS A 804 -12.85 -6.84 5.00
CA LYS A 804 -11.54 -6.19 5.13
C LYS A 804 -10.87 -5.82 3.80
N ARG A 805 -11.65 -5.71 2.71
CA ARG A 805 -11.19 -5.35 1.37
C ARG A 805 -12.09 -4.28 0.76
N TYR A 806 -11.64 -3.04 0.80
CA TYR A 806 -12.38 -1.88 0.29
C TYR A 806 -11.43 -0.75 -0.09
N VAL A 807 -11.90 0.15 -0.95
CA VAL A 807 -11.13 1.29 -1.46
C VAL A 807 -12.03 2.48 -1.75
N GLY A 808 -11.59 3.69 -1.50
CA GLY A 808 -12.37 4.89 -1.77
C GLY A 808 -11.60 6.19 -1.60
N TYR A 809 -12.21 7.27 -2.06
CA TYR A 809 -11.75 8.63 -1.80
C TYR A 809 -12.27 9.12 -0.46
N LYS A 810 -11.33 9.29 0.47
CA LYS A 810 -11.56 9.68 1.86
C LYS A 810 -11.55 11.20 2.01
N PHE A 811 -12.55 11.71 2.71
CA PHE A 811 -12.63 13.08 3.22
C PHE A 811 -12.75 13.06 4.75
N GLU A 812 -11.83 13.72 5.45
CA GLU A 812 -11.84 13.82 6.92
C GLU A 812 -12.54 15.07 7.43
N THR A 813 -12.56 16.13 6.61
CA THR A 813 -13.12 17.43 6.98
C THR A 813 -14.04 17.94 5.89
N ARG A 814 -15.01 18.78 6.28
CA ARG A 814 -15.99 19.39 5.39
C ARG A 814 -15.33 20.22 4.27
N ASP A 815 -14.27 20.95 4.60
CA ASP A 815 -13.60 21.88 3.68
C ASP A 815 -12.53 21.22 2.80
N GLN A 816 -12.29 19.91 2.97
CA GLN A 816 -11.28 19.19 2.21
C GLN A 816 -11.72 19.06 0.73
N LYS A 817 -11.02 19.78 -0.16
CA LYS A 817 -11.27 19.71 -1.61
C LYS A 817 -10.63 18.48 -2.27
N VAL A 818 -9.36 18.21 -1.95
CA VAL A 818 -8.61 17.10 -2.55
C VAL A 818 -8.83 15.83 -1.73
N PRO A 819 -9.34 14.74 -2.33
CA PRO A 819 -9.54 13.48 -1.61
C PRO A 819 -8.21 12.79 -1.27
N GLU A 820 -8.22 12.00 -0.21
CA GLU A 820 -7.15 11.04 0.05
C GLU A 820 -7.56 9.65 -0.48
N PHE A 821 -6.71 9.02 -1.30
CA PHE A 821 -6.92 7.63 -1.71
C PHE A 821 -6.65 6.68 -0.53
N ASP A 822 -7.70 6.06 0.01
CA ASP A 822 -7.62 5.08 1.10
C ASP A 822 -7.99 3.69 0.58
N ALA A 823 -7.05 2.76 0.69
CA ALA A 823 -7.18 1.38 0.27
C ALA A 823 -6.89 0.45 1.44
N LYS A 824 -7.79 -0.51 1.71
CA LYS A 824 -7.65 -1.51 2.78
C LYS A 824 -7.73 -2.91 2.19
N GLY A 825 -6.71 -3.73 2.44
CA GLY A 825 -6.68 -5.16 2.12
C GLY A 825 -6.66 -5.53 0.64
N ILE A 826 -6.78 -4.56 -0.27
CA ILE A 826 -6.62 -4.75 -1.72
C ILE A 826 -5.13 -4.75 -2.13
N GLU A 827 -4.86 -5.16 -3.36
CA GLU A 827 -3.52 -5.45 -3.85
C GLU A 827 -2.58 -4.21 -3.84
N THR A 828 -3.11 -3.00 -4.05
CA THR A 828 -2.37 -1.73 -3.91
C THR A 828 -1.58 -1.54 -2.60
N VAL A 829 -2.04 -2.10 -1.47
CA VAL A 829 -1.36 -1.97 -0.16
C VAL A 829 -0.67 -3.24 0.31
N ARG A 830 -0.86 -4.35 -0.41
CA ARG A 830 -0.29 -5.65 -0.06
C ARG A 830 1.12 -5.80 -0.63
N ARG A 831 1.96 -6.56 0.07
CA ARG A 831 3.39 -6.74 -0.27
C ARG A 831 3.72 -8.11 -0.90
N ASP A 832 2.72 -8.90 -1.24
CA ASP A 832 2.88 -10.23 -1.83
C ASP A 832 2.77 -10.27 -3.36
N GLY A 833 2.29 -9.17 -3.95
CA GLY A 833 2.24 -8.89 -5.38
C GLY A 833 3.46 -8.17 -5.92
N THR A 834 3.31 -7.51 -7.07
CA THR A 834 4.38 -6.73 -7.73
C THR A 834 4.13 -5.23 -7.65
N PRO A 835 5.17 -4.37 -7.68
CA PRO A 835 4.97 -2.92 -7.79
C PRO A 835 4.18 -2.49 -9.02
N ALA A 836 4.31 -3.21 -10.15
CA ALA A 836 3.53 -3.00 -11.37
C ALA A 836 2.03 -3.14 -11.10
N GLU A 837 1.63 -4.22 -10.42
CA GLU A 837 0.24 -4.49 -10.02
C GLU A 837 -0.35 -3.32 -9.23
N GLN A 838 0.35 -2.87 -8.20
CA GLN A 838 -0.08 -1.79 -7.32
C GLN A 838 -0.31 -0.48 -8.09
N LYS A 839 0.65 -0.13 -8.97
CA LYS A 839 0.58 1.09 -9.81
C LYS A 839 -0.58 1.06 -10.79
N ILE A 840 -0.75 -0.08 -11.47
CA ILE A 840 -1.77 -0.24 -12.50
C ILE A 840 -3.16 -0.20 -11.86
N GLU A 841 -3.37 -0.93 -10.76
CA GLU A 841 -4.62 -0.96 -10.02
C GLU A 841 -4.97 0.40 -9.41
N GLU A 842 -4.03 1.07 -8.75
CA GLU A 842 -4.25 2.40 -8.18
C GLU A 842 -4.63 3.41 -9.26
N LYS A 843 -3.94 3.43 -10.40
CA LYS A 843 -4.24 4.38 -11.48
C LYS A 843 -5.57 4.06 -12.15
N ALA A 844 -5.90 2.79 -12.37
CA ALA A 844 -7.20 2.39 -12.92
C ALA A 844 -8.36 2.82 -11.99
N LEU A 845 -8.20 2.63 -10.69
CA LEU A 845 -9.17 3.08 -9.68
C LEU A 845 -9.30 4.61 -9.61
N LYS A 846 -8.18 5.34 -9.72
CA LYS A 846 -8.21 6.81 -9.75
C LYS A 846 -8.96 7.34 -10.97
N ILE A 847 -8.72 6.77 -12.16
CA ILE A 847 -9.47 7.13 -13.37
C ILE A 847 -10.97 6.87 -13.15
N LEU A 848 -11.33 5.69 -12.61
CA LEU A 848 -12.71 5.35 -12.28
C LEU A 848 -13.34 6.36 -11.29
N PHE A 849 -12.64 6.73 -10.22
CA PHE A 849 -13.18 7.64 -9.19
C PHE A 849 -13.24 9.11 -9.63
N GLU A 850 -12.37 9.54 -10.54
CA GLU A 850 -12.33 10.92 -11.04
C GLU A 850 -13.30 11.16 -12.19
N THR A 851 -13.49 10.16 -13.07
CA THR A 851 -14.24 10.34 -14.33
C THR A 851 -15.48 9.47 -14.47
N ALA A 852 -15.57 8.38 -13.69
CA ALA A 852 -16.55 7.30 -13.87
C ALA A 852 -16.56 6.66 -15.28
N ASP A 853 -15.54 6.93 -16.12
CA ASP A 853 -15.48 6.53 -17.52
C ASP A 853 -14.65 5.24 -17.69
N LEU A 854 -15.32 4.17 -18.13
CA LEU A 854 -14.73 2.85 -18.35
C LEU A 854 -13.92 2.77 -19.65
N SER A 855 -14.17 3.62 -20.65
CA SER A 855 -13.40 3.64 -21.91
C SER A 855 -11.97 4.11 -21.63
N GLN A 856 -11.81 5.15 -20.79
CA GLN A 856 -10.50 5.64 -20.36
C GLN A 856 -9.72 4.58 -19.57
N VAL A 857 -10.41 3.84 -18.69
CA VAL A 857 -9.82 2.72 -17.94
C VAL A 857 -9.38 1.60 -18.90
N LYS A 858 -10.23 1.22 -19.86
CA LYS A 858 -9.93 0.20 -20.88
C LYS A 858 -8.71 0.59 -21.71
N ALA A 859 -8.69 1.80 -22.25
CA ALA A 859 -7.59 2.32 -23.04
C ALA A 859 -6.27 2.35 -22.25
N TYR A 860 -6.31 2.77 -20.99
CA TYR A 860 -5.16 2.73 -20.09
C TYR A 860 -4.66 1.30 -19.86
N PHE A 861 -5.56 0.37 -19.54
CA PHE A 861 -5.22 -1.03 -19.28
C PHE A 861 -4.58 -1.70 -20.51
N GLN A 862 -5.21 -1.57 -21.69
CA GLN A 862 -4.70 -2.10 -22.95
C GLN A 862 -3.33 -1.50 -23.31
N ALA A 863 -3.13 -0.20 -23.06
CA ALA A 863 -1.82 0.45 -23.26
C ALA A 863 -0.74 -0.14 -22.34
N GLN A 864 -1.05 -0.47 -21.07
CA GLN A 864 -0.09 -1.14 -20.18
C GLN A 864 0.18 -2.58 -20.62
N CYS A 865 -0.84 -3.36 -20.98
CA CYS A 865 -0.66 -4.71 -21.53
C CYS A 865 0.24 -4.70 -22.78
N ALA A 866 0.04 -3.74 -23.69
CA ALA A 866 0.88 -3.57 -24.88
C ALA A 866 2.33 -3.20 -24.56
N LYS A 867 2.60 -2.46 -23.48
CA LYS A 867 3.97 -2.19 -23.01
C LYS A 867 4.64 -3.42 -22.43
N ILE A 868 3.90 -4.20 -21.62
CA ILE A 868 4.38 -5.43 -20.99
C ILE A 868 4.73 -6.45 -22.06
N MET A 869 3.84 -6.69 -23.04
CA MET A 869 4.09 -7.60 -24.15
C MET A 869 5.32 -7.19 -24.98
N ARG A 870 5.54 -5.89 -25.21
CA ARG A 870 6.74 -5.37 -25.91
C ARG A 870 8.05 -5.44 -25.10
N GLY A 871 8.01 -5.84 -23.83
CA GLY A 871 9.17 -5.76 -22.93
C GLY A 871 9.65 -4.32 -22.66
N ALA A 872 8.81 -3.32 -22.95
CA ALA A 872 9.07 -1.91 -22.70
C ALA A 872 8.73 -1.54 -21.25
N VAL A 873 9.20 -2.36 -20.31
CA VAL A 873 8.96 -2.21 -18.87
C VAL A 873 10.26 -2.25 -18.07
N SER A 874 10.21 -1.72 -16.84
CA SER A 874 11.29 -1.84 -15.85
C SER A 874 11.20 -3.19 -15.16
N VAL A 875 12.28 -3.96 -15.12
CA VAL A 875 12.33 -5.26 -14.44
C VAL A 875 12.02 -5.13 -12.95
N GLN A 876 12.44 -4.02 -12.33
CA GLN A 876 12.19 -3.75 -10.91
C GLN A 876 10.70 -3.80 -10.55
N ASP A 877 9.83 -3.31 -11.44
CA ASP A 877 8.40 -3.25 -11.21
C ASP A 877 7.74 -4.64 -11.20
N PHE A 878 8.43 -5.67 -11.72
CA PHE A 878 7.95 -7.06 -11.82
C PHE A 878 8.61 -8.00 -10.80
N CYS A 879 9.46 -7.47 -9.92
CA CYS A 879 10.08 -8.24 -8.84
C CYS A 879 9.06 -8.52 -7.73
N PHE A 880 8.83 -9.80 -7.43
CA PHE A 880 8.20 -10.22 -6.17
C PHE A 880 9.22 -10.16 -5.04
N ALA A 881 8.79 -9.82 -3.82
CA ALA A 881 9.64 -9.85 -2.63
C ALA A 881 8.93 -10.55 -1.47
N ARG A 882 9.28 -11.83 -1.21
CA ARG A 882 8.61 -12.65 -0.18
C ARG A 882 9.55 -13.04 0.94
N GLU A 883 9.01 -13.09 2.16
CA GLU A 883 9.77 -13.49 3.35
C GLU A 883 10.12 -14.97 3.31
N VAL A 884 11.41 -15.25 3.46
CA VAL A 884 11.94 -16.60 3.51
C VAL A 884 12.21 -16.99 4.97
N LYS A 885 11.64 -18.12 5.39
CA LYS A 885 11.73 -18.68 6.74
C LYS A 885 12.35 -20.07 6.69
N LEU A 886 13.62 -20.13 6.29
CA LEU A 886 14.38 -21.39 6.22
C LEU A 886 14.28 -22.15 7.55
N GLY A 887 14.12 -23.48 7.46
CA GLY A 887 13.92 -24.38 8.61
C GLY A 887 12.47 -24.53 9.11
N THR A 888 11.50 -23.75 8.59
CA THR A 888 10.07 -23.89 8.97
C THR A 888 9.19 -24.56 7.92
N TYR A 889 9.70 -24.72 6.70
CA TYR A 889 8.94 -25.28 5.58
C TYR A 889 8.83 -26.81 5.69
N SER A 890 7.68 -27.34 5.28
CA SER A 890 7.47 -28.79 5.21
C SER A 890 8.32 -29.43 4.11
N THR A 891 8.84 -30.63 4.36
CA THR A 891 9.58 -31.43 3.38
C THR A 891 8.69 -32.12 2.35
N LYS A 892 7.35 -32.08 2.53
CA LYS A 892 6.38 -32.83 1.71
C LYS A 892 6.04 -32.17 0.35
N GLY A 893 6.66 -31.06 -0.02
CA GLY A 893 6.36 -30.35 -1.28
C GLY A 893 7.47 -29.39 -1.72
N PRO A 894 7.37 -28.81 -2.94
CA PRO A 894 8.37 -27.85 -3.41
C PRO A 894 8.36 -26.61 -2.52
N PRO A 895 9.54 -26.12 -2.11
CA PRO A 895 9.63 -24.93 -1.29
C PRO A 895 9.11 -23.70 -2.07
N PRO A 896 8.69 -22.64 -1.37
CA PRO A 896 8.36 -21.37 -2.02
C PRO A 896 9.51 -20.88 -2.91
N PRO A 897 9.23 -20.16 -4.02
CA PRO A 897 10.27 -19.73 -4.96
C PRO A 897 11.46 -18.99 -4.33
N GLY A 898 11.20 -18.08 -3.38
CA GLY A 898 12.27 -17.39 -2.66
C GLY A 898 13.20 -18.33 -1.89
N ALA A 899 12.65 -19.38 -1.25
CA ALA A 899 13.45 -20.38 -0.55
C ALA A 899 14.22 -21.29 -1.51
N HIS A 900 13.66 -21.60 -2.69
CA HIS A 900 14.37 -22.36 -3.73
C HIS A 900 15.57 -21.59 -4.28
N ILE A 901 15.40 -20.28 -4.57
CA ILE A 901 16.49 -19.41 -5.05
C ILE A 901 17.57 -19.28 -3.98
N SER A 902 17.19 -19.09 -2.71
CA SER A 902 18.14 -19.07 -1.61
C SER A 902 18.90 -20.38 -1.46
N ALA A 903 18.25 -21.53 -1.59
CA ALA A 903 18.93 -22.83 -1.53
C ALA A 903 19.94 -23.00 -2.68
N LYS A 904 19.62 -22.52 -3.89
CA LYS A 904 20.57 -22.50 -5.02
C LYS A 904 21.78 -21.61 -4.72
N ARG A 905 21.56 -20.41 -4.17
CA ARG A 905 22.65 -19.51 -3.74
C ARG A 905 23.52 -20.13 -2.65
N MET A 906 22.92 -20.84 -1.70
CA MET A 906 23.65 -21.54 -0.64
C MET A 906 24.50 -22.72 -1.14
N LEU A 907 24.10 -23.35 -2.25
CA LEU A 907 24.90 -24.39 -2.92
C LEU A 907 26.13 -23.78 -3.63
N GLU A 908 25.99 -22.57 -4.17
CA GLU A 908 27.10 -21.82 -4.80
C GLU A 908 28.02 -21.19 -3.74
N ASP A 909 27.44 -20.64 -2.67
CA ASP A 909 28.14 -20.02 -1.54
C ASP A 909 27.35 -20.26 -0.24
N ALA A 910 27.92 -21.08 0.65
CA ALA A 910 27.31 -21.41 1.93
C ALA A 910 27.01 -20.18 2.82
N ARG A 911 27.77 -19.08 2.69
CA ARG A 911 27.53 -17.84 3.46
C ARG A 911 26.43 -16.96 2.88
N ALA A 912 25.92 -17.25 1.69
CA ALA A 912 24.77 -16.57 1.10
C ALA A 912 23.41 -17.02 1.70
N GLU A 913 23.39 -17.57 2.93
CA GLU A 913 22.16 -17.92 3.65
C GLU A 913 21.37 -16.64 3.99
N PRO A 914 20.10 -16.52 3.57
CA PRO A 914 19.27 -15.39 3.97
C PRO A 914 18.93 -15.44 5.45
N GLN A 915 18.86 -14.27 6.07
CA GLN A 915 18.45 -14.15 7.47
C GLN A 915 16.98 -14.55 7.66
N TYR A 916 16.60 -14.98 8.87
CA TYR A 916 15.23 -15.39 9.15
C TYR A 916 14.22 -14.25 8.92
N GLY A 917 13.28 -14.47 8.00
CA GLY A 917 12.28 -13.48 7.62
C GLY A 917 12.78 -12.40 6.64
N GLU A 918 13.97 -12.58 6.07
CA GLU A 918 14.49 -11.75 4.98
C GLU A 918 13.62 -11.89 3.73
N ARG A 919 13.45 -10.78 2.99
CA ARG A 919 12.66 -10.75 1.76
C ARG A 919 13.55 -10.97 0.56
N VAL A 920 13.40 -12.13 -0.07
CA VAL A 920 14.21 -12.51 -1.24
C VAL A 920 13.47 -12.10 -2.53
N PRO A 921 14.06 -11.24 -3.38
CA PRO A 921 13.43 -10.81 -4.61
C PRO A 921 13.57 -11.85 -5.73
N TYR A 922 12.53 -12.02 -6.54
CA TYR A 922 12.55 -12.91 -7.71
C TYR A 922 11.60 -12.43 -8.82
N VAL A 923 11.87 -12.88 -10.04
CA VAL A 923 11.07 -12.60 -11.25
C VAL A 923 10.67 -13.91 -11.93
N VAL A 924 9.58 -13.88 -12.69
CA VAL A 924 9.07 -15.04 -13.42
C VAL A 924 9.42 -14.91 -14.89
N VAL A 925 10.24 -15.84 -15.39
CA VAL A 925 10.66 -15.86 -16.80
C VAL A 925 9.79 -16.79 -17.64
N ALA A 926 9.80 -16.55 -18.95
CA ALA A 926 9.17 -17.43 -19.93
C ALA A 926 9.87 -18.80 -19.92
N GLY A 927 9.09 -19.87 -19.76
CA GLY A 927 9.59 -21.25 -19.71
C GLY A 927 8.89 -22.13 -20.75
N ALA A 928 9.33 -23.38 -20.85
CA ALA A 928 8.67 -24.36 -21.70
C ALA A 928 7.18 -24.55 -21.30
N PRO A 929 6.30 -24.90 -22.25
CA PRO A 929 4.90 -25.20 -21.95
C PRO A 929 4.78 -26.24 -20.83
N GLY A 930 3.97 -25.95 -19.81
CA GLY A 930 3.77 -26.84 -18.65
C GLY A 930 4.87 -26.82 -17.59
N ALA A 931 5.92 -26.00 -17.73
CA ALA A 931 6.94 -25.84 -16.71
C ALA A 931 6.34 -25.30 -15.40
N ARG A 932 6.78 -25.85 -14.26
CA ARG A 932 6.29 -25.45 -12.94
C ARG A 932 6.71 -24.01 -12.65
N LEU A 933 5.87 -23.27 -11.91
CA LEU A 933 6.16 -21.88 -11.56
C LEU A 933 7.51 -21.72 -10.82
N VAL A 934 7.83 -22.64 -9.90
CA VAL A 934 9.06 -22.58 -9.11
C VAL A 934 10.31 -22.65 -9.99
N ASP A 935 10.30 -23.49 -11.02
CA ASP A 935 11.44 -23.66 -11.94
C ASP A 935 11.64 -22.45 -12.86
N ARG A 936 10.58 -21.64 -13.02
CA ARG A 936 10.57 -20.41 -13.83
C ARG A 936 10.88 -19.16 -13.02
N CYS A 937 11.02 -19.28 -11.71
CA CYS A 937 11.38 -18.17 -10.83
C CYS A 937 12.90 -18.06 -10.76
N VAL A 938 13.44 -16.91 -11.17
CA VAL A 938 14.88 -16.64 -11.17
C VAL A 938 15.18 -15.37 -10.38
N ALA A 939 16.43 -15.23 -9.94
CA ALA A 939 16.86 -13.97 -9.35
C ALA A 939 16.87 -12.87 -10.43
N PRO A 940 16.63 -11.59 -10.07
CA PRO A 940 16.69 -10.49 -11.03
C PRO A 940 18.05 -10.38 -11.74
N GLU A 941 19.12 -10.79 -11.07
CA GLU A 941 20.50 -10.80 -11.60
C GLU A 941 20.67 -11.83 -12.71
N ASP A 942 20.11 -13.03 -12.53
CA ASP A 942 20.17 -14.10 -13.52
C ASP A 942 19.47 -13.67 -14.82
N LEU A 943 18.33 -12.99 -14.71
CA LEU A 943 17.63 -12.40 -15.86
C LEU A 943 18.44 -11.31 -16.56
N LEU A 944 19.23 -10.53 -15.82
CA LEU A 944 20.04 -9.45 -16.42
C LEU A 944 21.31 -9.99 -17.10
N ASN A 945 21.83 -11.12 -16.61
CA ASN A 945 23.03 -11.76 -17.14
C ASN A 945 22.72 -12.70 -18.32
N ASP A 946 21.51 -13.26 -18.39
CA ASP A 946 21.10 -14.16 -19.48
C ASP A 946 20.38 -13.39 -20.62
N PRO A 947 20.97 -13.28 -21.83
CA PRO A 947 20.37 -12.59 -22.96
C PRO A 947 19.16 -13.33 -23.57
N HIS A 948 18.98 -14.62 -23.29
CA HIS A 948 17.88 -15.43 -23.82
C HIS A 948 16.67 -15.47 -22.88
N ALA A 949 16.85 -15.11 -21.61
CA ALA A 949 15.79 -15.02 -20.63
C ALA A 949 14.93 -13.76 -20.85
N SER A 950 13.61 -13.92 -20.80
CA SER A 950 12.66 -12.82 -20.89
C SER A 950 11.55 -13.00 -19.86
N LEU A 951 11.02 -11.89 -19.35
CA LEU A 951 9.85 -11.91 -18.47
C LEU A 951 8.66 -12.60 -19.17
N ASP A 952 7.90 -13.41 -18.45
CA ASP A 952 6.66 -13.98 -18.98
C ASP A 952 5.51 -12.97 -18.89
N ALA A 953 5.30 -12.23 -19.98
CA ALA A 953 4.21 -11.27 -20.10
C ALA A 953 2.83 -11.89 -19.88
N GLU A 954 2.58 -13.12 -20.36
CA GLU A 954 1.27 -13.78 -20.23
C GLU A 954 0.98 -14.16 -18.78
N TYR A 955 2.01 -14.64 -18.05
CA TYR A 955 1.88 -14.91 -16.62
C TYR A 955 1.56 -13.64 -15.84
N TYR A 956 2.32 -12.56 -16.04
CA TYR A 956 2.10 -11.32 -15.29
C TYR A 956 0.74 -10.67 -15.62
N ILE A 957 0.35 -10.61 -16.89
CA ILE A 957 -0.96 -10.06 -17.26
C ILE A 957 -2.08 -10.98 -16.73
N GLY A 958 -2.01 -12.28 -17.03
CA GLY A 958 -3.09 -13.22 -16.75
C GLY A 958 -3.26 -13.64 -15.29
N LYS A 959 -2.17 -13.73 -14.52
CA LYS A 959 -2.18 -14.23 -13.13
C LYS A 959 -1.92 -13.16 -12.08
N ASN A 960 -1.26 -12.05 -12.44
CA ASN A 960 -0.94 -10.99 -11.49
C ASN A 960 -1.86 -9.76 -11.68
N ILE A 961 -2.05 -9.24 -12.90
CA ILE A 961 -2.77 -7.98 -13.13
C ILE A 961 -4.28 -8.15 -13.32
N ILE A 962 -4.74 -9.13 -14.12
CA ILE A 962 -6.17 -9.31 -14.42
C ILE A 962 -7.00 -9.64 -13.15
N PRO A 963 -6.62 -10.61 -12.30
CA PRO A 963 -7.46 -11.00 -11.16
C PRO A 963 -7.83 -9.91 -10.14
N PRO A 964 -6.95 -8.97 -9.74
CA PRO A 964 -7.34 -7.86 -8.87
C PRO A 964 -8.28 -6.87 -9.56
N LEU A 965 -7.97 -6.46 -10.80
CA LEU A 965 -8.82 -5.54 -11.55
C LEU A 965 -10.20 -6.15 -11.82
N GLU A 966 -10.25 -7.41 -12.23
CA GLU A 966 -11.48 -8.13 -12.55
C GLU A 966 -12.41 -8.22 -11.33
N ARG A 967 -11.87 -8.42 -10.11
CA ARG A 967 -12.67 -8.40 -8.88
C ARG A 967 -13.38 -7.06 -8.64
N ILE A 968 -12.75 -5.94 -8.99
CA ILE A 968 -13.30 -4.60 -8.82
C ILE A 968 -14.29 -4.31 -9.95
N PHE A 969 -13.85 -4.44 -11.20
CA PHE A 969 -14.63 -4.05 -12.36
C PHE A 969 -15.82 -4.97 -12.63
N ASN A 970 -15.80 -6.22 -12.16
CA ASN A 970 -17.00 -7.05 -12.17
C ASN A 970 -18.13 -6.50 -11.28
N LEU A 971 -17.82 -5.76 -10.20
CA LEU A 971 -18.83 -5.07 -9.39
C LEU A 971 -19.42 -3.84 -10.09
N VAL A 972 -18.68 -3.30 -11.07
CA VAL A 972 -19.12 -2.18 -11.91
C VAL A 972 -19.84 -2.66 -13.17
N GLY A 973 -19.63 -3.92 -13.59
CA GLY A 973 -20.19 -4.51 -14.80
C GLY A 973 -19.20 -4.68 -15.97
N ALA A 974 -17.92 -4.35 -15.79
CA ALA A 974 -16.90 -4.36 -16.85
C ALA A 974 -15.98 -5.61 -16.82
N SER A 975 -15.63 -6.16 -18.00
CA SER A 975 -14.82 -7.39 -18.12
C SER A 975 -13.39 -7.10 -18.56
N VAL A 976 -12.47 -7.09 -17.59
CA VAL A 976 -11.05 -6.81 -17.83
C VAL A 976 -10.40 -7.90 -18.69
N ARG A 977 -10.80 -9.17 -18.51
CA ARG A 977 -10.33 -10.27 -19.36
C ARG A 977 -10.80 -10.10 -20.79
N GLY A 978 -12.06 -9.68 -21.00
CA GLY A 978 -12.58 -9.35 -22.33
C GLY A 978 -11.74 -8.27 -23.02
N TRP A 979 -11.40 -7.19 -22.30
CA TRP A 979 -10.54 -6.13 -22.84
C TRP A 979 -9.15 -6.61 -23.25
N TYR A 980 -8.60 -7.62 -22.58
CA TYR A 980 -7.32 -8.23 -22.93
C TYR A 980 -7.45 -9.17 -24.14
N ASP A 981 -8.52 -9.97 -24.21
CA ASP A 981 -8.74 -10.92 -25.31
C ASP A 981 -9.04 -10.20 -26.65
N GLU A 982 -9.61 -8.99 -26.61
CA GLU A 982 -9.77 -8.11 -27.78
C GLU A 982 -8.43 -7.62 -28.36
N MET A 983 -7.34 -7.64 -27.58
CA MET A 983 -6.06 -7.13 -28.04
C MET A 983 -5.42 -8.08 -29.08
N PRO A 984 -4.72 -7.56 -30.11
CA PRO A 984 -3.98 -8.39 -31.03
C PRO A 984 -2.84 -9.10 -30.29
N ARG A 985 -2.81 -10.44 -30.36
CA ARG A 985 -1.74 -11.24 -29.76
C ARG A 985 -0.47 -11.09 -30.61
N VAL A 986 0.48 -10.28 -30.13
CA VAL A 986 1.78 -10.11 -30.78
C VAL A 986 2.68 -11.28 -30.40
N GLN A 987 2.87 -12.24 -31.31
CA GLN A 987 3.90 -13.27 -31.16
C GLN A 987 5.26 -12.67 -31.51
N HIS A 988 6.14 -12.55 -30.51
CA HIS A 988 7.53 -12.19 -30.75
C HIS A 988 8.28 -13.39 -31.35
N VAL A 989 8.74 -13.25 -32.59
CA VAL A 989 9.76 -14.14 -33.15
C VAL A 989 11.07 -13.79 -32.45
N LYS A 990 11.56 -14.67 -31.57
CA LYS A 990 12.87 -14.52 -30.94
C LYS A 990 13.94 -14.71 -32.03
N HIS A 991 14.78 -13.69 -32.25
CA HIS A 991 15.97 -13.83 -33.08
C HIS A 991 17.01 -14.58 -32.24
N ILE A 992 17.29 -15.84 -32.59
CA ILE A 992 18.37 -16.61 -31.98
C ILE A 992 19.62 -16.29 -32.79
N ASP A 993 20.62 -15.68 -32.16
CA ASP A 993 21.94 -15.48 -32.78
C ASP A 993 22.57 -16.85 -33.06
N ALA A 994 23.12 -17.01 -34.26
CA ALA A 994 23.50 -18.29 -34.84
C ALA A 994 24.76 -18.95 -34.20
N ASP A 995 25.37 -18.33 -33.18
CA ASP A 995 26.78 -18.60 -32.82
C ASP A 995 27.02 -19.13 -31.39
N ALA A 996 25.96 -19.48 -30.63
CA ALA A 996 26.12 -20.14 -29.33
C ALA A 996 25.88 -21.65 -29.45
N GLY A 997 26.90 -22.46 -29.17
CA GLY A 997 26.94 -23.92 -29.30
C GLY A 997 26.02 -24.74 -28.37
N GLY A 998 24.75 -24.34 -28.21
CA GLY A 998 23.72 -25.06 -27.46
C GLY A 998 22.59 -25.57 -28.37
N LYS A 999 21.97 -26.70 -27.98
CA LYS A 999 20.96 -27.49 -28.72
C LYS A 999 19.96 -26.62 -29.52
N ARG A 1000 19.89 -26.88 -30.84
CA ARG A 1000 19.02 -26.21 -31.82
C ARG A 1000 17.54 -26.44 -31.49
N THR A 1001 16.81 -25.40 -31.09
CA THR A 1001 15.36 -25.41 -30.82
C THR A 1001 14.52 -25.25 -32.10
N LEU A 1002 13.25 -25.65 -32.04
CA LEU A 1002 12.26 -25.58 -33.15
C LEU A 1002 12.12 -24.16 -33.75
N GLU A 1003 12.33 -23.12 -32.94
CA GLU A 1003 12.30 -21.71 -33.36
C GLU A 1003 13.39 -21.36 -34.41
N TRP A 1004 14.52 -22.07 -34.39
CA TRP A 1004 15.58 -21.92 -35.41
C TRP A 1004 15.10 -22.35 -36.81
N PHE A 1005 14.05 -23.16 -36.93
CA PHE A 1005 13.50 -23.58 -38.22
C PHE A 1005 12.42 -22.65 -38.79
N LEU A 1006 11.95 -21.65 -38.02
CA LEU A 1006 10.83 -20.76 -38.38
C LEU A 1006 11.26 -19.39 -38.93
N HIS A 1007 12.49 -19.26 -39.45
CA HIS A 1007 13.06 -17.99 -39.93
C HIS A 1007 12.17 -17.29 -40.98
N SER A 1008 11.44 -16.24 -40.58
CA SER A 1008 11.08 -15.14 -41.47
C SER A 1008 12.06 -13.99 -41.25
N SER A 1009 13.01 -13.79 -42.16
CA SER A 1009 13.88 -12.62 -42.11
C SER A 1009 13.04 -11.37 -42.39
N SER A 1010 13.27 -10.27 -41.67
CA SER A 1010 12.60 -8.99 -41.93
C SER A 1010 13.67 -7.91 -42.12
N CYS A 1011 13.36 -6.91 -42.94
CA CYS A 1011 14.28 -5.80 -43.19
C CYS A 1011 14.48 -4.99 -41.90
N VAL A 1012 15.72 -4.79 -41.47
CA VAL A 1012 16.05 -4.03 -40.23
C VAL A 1012 15.58 -2.57 -40.29
N THR A 1013 15.56 -1.99 -41.48
CA THR A 1013 15.16 -0.59 -41.72
C THR A 1013 13.64 -0.40 -41.73
N CYS A 1014 12.92 -1.11 -42.61
CA CYS A 1014 11.49 -0.91 -42.86
C CYS A 1014 10.57 -2.02 -42.32
N GLY A 1015 11.12 -3.07 -41.71
CA GLY A 1015 10.35 -4.17 -41.10
C GLY A 1015 9.64 -5.11 -42.08
N VAL A 1016 9.80 -4.91 -43.40
CA VAL A 1016 9.17 -5.75 -44.42
C VAL A 1016 9.72 -7.18 -44.33
N LYS A 1017 8.83 -8.17 -44.28
CA LYS A 1017 9.19 -9.60 -44.30
C LYS A 1017 9.90 -9.91 -45.62
N MET A 1018 11.15 -10.33 -45.52
CA MET A 1018 11.93 -10.87 -46.62
C MET A 1018 11.58 -12.35 -46.77
N LYS A 1019 11.40 -12.81 -48.01
CA LYS A 1019 11.24 -14.23 -48.29
C LYS A 1019 12.59 -14.89 -48.00
N GLY A 1020 12.69 -15.61 -46.89
CA GLY A 1020 13.89 -16.37 -46.55
C GLY A 1020 14.25 -17.30 -47.71
N ALA A 1021 15.49 -17.23 -48.19
CA ALA A 1021 16.02 -18.26 -49.06
C ALA A 1021 15.93 -19.59 -48.32
N ARG A 1022 15.13 -20.55 -48.83
CA ARG A 1022 15.13 -21.91 -48.31
C ARG A 1022 16.57 -22.43 -48.30
N PRO A 1023 17.05 -23.09 -47.24
CA PRO A 1023 18.29 -23.83 -47.33
C PRO A 1023 18.09 -24.92 -48.41
N ALA A 1024 18.79 -24.81 -49.53
CA ALA A 1024 18.80 -25.87 -50.53
C ALA A 1024 19.37 -27.17 -49.91
N PRO A 1025 18.86 -28.35 -50.29
CA PRO A 1025 19.41 -29.62 -49.85
C PRO A 1025 20.90 -29.71 -50.20
N ARG A 1026 21.70 -30.33 -49.33
CA ARG A 1026 23.15 -30.41 -49.46
C ARG A 1026 23.56 -31.04 -50.79
N GLY A 1027 24.28 -30.27 -51.59
CA GLY A 1027 24.97 -30.71 -52.78
C GLY A 1027 25.24 -29.46 -53.64
N TRP A 1028 26.50 -29.27 -54.03
CA TRP A 1028 27.01 -28.20 -54.90
C TRP A 1028 27.42 -26.90 -54.20
N GLY A 1029 28.73 -26.61 -54.28
CA GLY A 1029 29.44 -25.55 -53.57
C GLY A 1029 29.17 -24.15 -54.12
N ALA A 1030 28.15 -23.48 -53.59
CA ALA A 1030 27.99 -22.04 -53.71
C ALA A 1030 28.50 -21.34 -52.43
N PRO A 1031 29.14 -20.15 -52.52
CA PRO A 1031 29.53 -19.37 -51.35
C PRO A 1031 28.29 -18.99 -50.54
N ARG A 1032 28.25 -19.40 -49.28
CA ARG A 1032 27.23 -18.98 -48.31
C ARG A 1032 27.59 -17.59 -47.80
N ASP A 1033 27.07 -16.56 -48.46
CA ASP A 1033 26.89 -15.28 -47.78
C ASP A 1033 25.38 -15.00 -47.71
N PRO A 1034 24.75 -15.04 -46.52
CA PRO A 1034 23.38 -14.56 -46.39
C PRO A 1034 23.39 -13.08 -46.77
N GLY A 1035 22.71 -12.73 -47.87
CA GLY A 1035 22.63 -11.34 -48.34
C GLY A 1035 22.20 -10.38 -47.22
N PRO A 1036 22.51 -9.07 -47.35
CA PRO A 1036 22.32 -8.09 -46.29
C PRO A 1036 20.89 -8.14 -45.72
N PRO A 1037 20.69 -8.00 -44.39
CA PRO A 1037 19.38 -8.03 -43.72
C PRO A 1037 18.54 -6.76 -44.00
N VAL A 1038 18.61 -6.25 -45.23
CA VAL A 1038 18.01 -5.01 -45.71
C VAL A 1038 17.31 -5.32 -47.04
N CYS A 1039 16.08 -4.84 -47.22
CA CYS A 1039 15.35 -5.07 -48.47
C CYS A 1039 15.94 -4.23 -49.61
N LYS A 1040 15.74 -4.67 -50.86
CA LYS A 1040 16.22 -3.98 -52.06
C LYS A 1040 15.83 -2.48 -52.11
N ARG A 1041 14.65 -2.12 -51.60
CA ARG A 1041 14.18 -0.73 -51.53
C ARG A 1041 15.02 0.13 -50.58
N CYS A 1042 15.46 -0.43 -49.45
CA CYS A 1042 16.29 0.28 -48.49
C CYS A 1042 17.77 0.28 -48.88
N ILE A 1043 18.22 -0.69 -49.68
CA ILE A 1043 19.56 -0.66 -50.29
C ILE A 1043 19.63 0.44 -51.36
N ALA A 1044 18.59 0.57 -52.18
CA ALA A 1044 18.50 1.63 -53.20
C ALA A 1044 18.48 3.05 -52.61
N ASP A 1045 18.01 3.22 -51.37
CA ASP A 1045 18.07 4.47 -50.61
C ASP A 1045 19.07 4.35 -49.44
N ALA A 1046 20.33 4.13 -49.80
CA ALA A 1046 21.42 3.96 -48.85
C ALA A 1046 21.62 5.17 -47.91
N PRO A 1047 21.60 6.44 -48.39
CA PRO A 1047 21.77 7.60 -47.51
C PRO A 1047 20.68 7.72 -46.44
N ALA A 1048 19.39 7.54 -46.78
CA ALA A 1048 18.32 7.60 -45.79
C ALA A 1048 18.38 6.42 -44.80
N THR A 1049 18.75 5.24 -45.30
CA THR A 1049 18.95 4.05 -44.46
C THR A 1049 20.10 4.22 -43.48
N MET A 1050 21.25 4.74 -43.92
CA MET A 1050 22.39 5.06 -43.06
C MET A 1050 22.02 6.12 -42.03
N ALA A 1051 21.36 7.20 -42.43
CA ALA A 1051 20.92 8.26 -41.51
C ALA A 1051 19.96 7.73 -40.43
N LEU A 1052 19.03 6.83 -40.79
CA LEU A 1052 18.11 6.19 -39.84
C LEU A 1052 18.86 5.31 -38.85
N LEU A 1053 19.77 4.46 -39.33
CA LEU A 1053 20.59 3.57 -38.49
C LEU A 1053 21.50 4.38 -37.55
N GLN A 1054 22.18 5.41 -38.06
CA GLN A 1054 23.01 6.34 -37.29
C GLN A 1054 22.19 7.05 -36.20
N THR A 1055 20.96 7.48 -36.54
CA THR A 1055 20.05 8.15 -35.60
C THR A 1055 19.59 7.20 -34.49
N ARG A 1056 19.30 5.93 -34.80
CA ARG A 1056 18.97 4.90 -33.81
C ARG A 1056 20.11 4.67 -32.83
N VAL A 1057 21.34 4.45 -33.33
CA VAL A 1057 22.54 4.27 -32.48
C VAL A 1057 22.81 5.52 -31.64
N SER A 1058 22.75 6.71 -32.26
CA SER A 1058 22.98 7.99 -31.57
C SER A 1058 21.94 8.25 -30.47
N SER A 1059 20.67 7.90 -30.71
CA SER A 1059 19.60 7.99 -29.71
C SER A 1059 19.88 7.10 -28.50
N GLU A 1060 20.19 5.82 -28.71
CA GLU A 1060 20.50 4.91 -27.59
C GLU A 1060 21.80 5.31 -26.87
N GLN A 1061 22.80 5.82 -27.59
CA GLN A 1061 24.03 6.33 -26.99
C GLN A 1061 23.79 7.57 -26.12
N ARG A 1062 22.95 8.52 -26.56
CA ARG A 1062 22.56 9.69 -25.75
C ARG A 1062 21.84 9.25 -24.48
N LYS A 1063 20.88 8.31 -24.59
CA LYS A 1063 20.16 7.77 -23.43
C LYS A 1063 21.11 7.11 -22.42
N LEU A 1064 22.09 6.34 -22.89
CA LEU A 1064 23.09 5.73 -22.00
C LEU A 1064 23.99 6.77 -21.34
N ALA A 1065 24.41 7.81 -22.07
CA ALA A 1065 25.20 8.90 -21.53
C ALA A 1065 24.43 9.66 -20.43
N ASP A 1066 23.16 10.00 -20.66
CA ASP A 1066 22.30 10.66 -19.67
C ASP A 1066 22.19 9.83 -18.39
N VAL A 1067 21.97 8.52 -18.52
CA VAL A 1067 21.90 7.59 -17.38
C VAL A 1067 23.25 7.50 -16.66
N ALA A 1068 24.37 7.47 -17.39
CA ALA A 1068 25.70 7.42 -16.80
C ALA A 1068 26.02 8.70 -16.00
N THR A 1069 25.62 9.88 -16.49
CA THR A 1069 25.78 11.15 -15.77
C THR A 1069 25.01 11.15 -14.44
N VAL A 1070 23.79 10.60 -14.42
CA VAL A 1070 23.02 10.43 -13.17
C VAL A 1070 23.75 9.51 -12.19
N CYS A 1071 24.31 8.38 -12.66
CA CYS A 1071 25.09 7.47 -11.83
C CYS A 1071 26.37 8.13 -11.28
N GLN A 1072 27.07 8.92 -12.09
CA GLN A 1072 28.29 9.65 -11.70
C GLN A 1072 27.98 10.68 -10.60
N SER A 1073 26.91 11.47 -10.78
CA SER A 1073 26.46 12.42 -9.77
C SER A 1073 26.07 11.73 -8.45
N CYS A 1074 25.38 10.59 -8.50
CA CYS A 1074 25.00 9.83 -7.31
C CYS A 1074 26.19 9.22 -6.56
N ALA A 1075 27.21 8.73 -7.29
CA ALA A 1075 28.39 8.12 -6.71
C ALA A 1075 29.45 9.15 -6.25
N GLY A 1076 29.34 10.41 -6.70
CA GLY A 1076 30.38 11.41 -6.52
C GLY A 1076 31.64 11.08 -7.33
N ALA A 1077 31.48 10.40 -8.48
CA ALA A 1077 32.57 10.00 -9.36
C ALA A 1077 32.91 11.12 -10.35
N ALA A 1078 34.14 11.14 -10.84
CA ALA A 1078 34.57 12.14 -11.81
C ALA A 1078 33.85 11.95 -13.17
N PRO A 1079 33.68 13.02 -13.98
CA PRO A 1079 33.15 12.88 -15.33
C PRO A 1079 33.95 11.85 -16.13
N ARG A 1080 33.24 10.94 -16.83
CA ARG A 1080 33.80 9.80 -17.60
C ARG A 1080 34.34 8.62 -16.80
N GLU A 1081 34.36 8.69 -15.47
CA GLU A 1081 34.65 7.52 -14.63
C GLU A 1081 33.47 6.53 -14.70
N GLN A 1082 33.78 5.23 -14.82
CA GLN A 1082 32.77 4.19 -14.80
C GLN A 1082 32.35 3.89 -13.37
N VAL A 1083 31.04 3.82 -13.12
CA VAL A 1083 30.48 3.57 -11.77
C VAL A 1083 30.01 2.11 -11.67
N PRO A 1084 30.75 1.21 -11.01
CA PRO A 1084 30.38 -0.21 -10.87
C PRO A 1084 29.34 -0.45 -9.77
N CYS A 1085 28.30 0.39 -9.69
CA CYS A 1085 27.22 0.26 -8.69
C CYS A 1085 26.24 -0.87 -9.06
N GLU A 1086 25.91 -1.75 -8.12
CA GLU A 1086 25.00 -2.89 -8.29
C GLU A 1086 23.74 -2.78 -7.41
N SER A 1087 23.31 -1.56 -7.07
CA SER A 1087 22.16 -1.33 -6.19
C SER A 1087 20.84 -1.81 -6.84
N LYS A 1088 20.35 -2.96 -6.36
CA LYS A 1088 19.11 -3.63 -6.83
C LYS A 1088 17.84 -2.85 -6.48
N ASP A 1089 17.90 -1.95 -5.51
CA ASP A 1089 16.78 -1.09 -5.14
C ASP A 1089 16.67 0.18 -6.00
N CYS A 1090 17.62 0.38 -6.93
CA CYS A 1090 17.67 1.55 -7.79
C CYS A 1090 17.06 1.28 -9.18
N PRO A 1091 16.04 2.03 -9.64
CA PRO A 1091 15.48 1.87 -10.98
C PRO A 1091 16.50 2.22 -12.09
N VAL A 1092 17.45 3.10 -11.78
CA VAL A 1092 18.50 3.53 -12.71
C VAL A 1092 19.45 2.38 -13.01
N PHE A 1093 19.68 1.46 -12.06
CA PHE A 1093 20.52 0.27 -12.29
C PHE A 1093 19.95 -0.60 -13.42
N TYR A 1094 18.67 -1.00 -13.33
CA TYR A 1094 18.02 -1.80 -14.37
C TYR A 1094 17.96 -1.07 -15.71
N THR A 1095 17.70 0.24 -15.67
CA THR A 1095 17.68 1.07 -16.88
C THR A 1095 19.06 1.09 -17.54
N ARG A 1096 20.13 1.30 -16.76
CA ARG A 1096 21.51 1.31 -17.25
C ARG A 1096 21.87 -0.02 -17.92
N VAL A 1097 21.63 -1.15 -17.25
CA VAL A 1097 21.93 -2.48 -17.81
C VAL A 1097 21.15 -2.72 -19.10
N LYS A 1098 19.85 -2.36 -19.12
CA LYS A 1098 19.01 -2.45 -20.32
C LYS A 1098 19.53 -1.60 -21.48
N GLN A 1099 19.97 -0.36 -21.21
CA GLN A 1099 20.52 0.53 -22.24
C GLN A 1099 21.88 0.06 -22.76
N VAL A 1100 22.74 -0.49 -21.89
CA VAL A 1100 24.01 -1.10 -22.31
C VAL A 1100 23.77 -2.27 -23.27
N ALA A 1101 22.85 -3.19 -22.91
CA ALA A 1101 22.51 -4.32 -23.76
C ALA A 1101 21.88 -3.89 -25.10
N ARG A 1102 20.99 -2.89 -25.08
CA ARG A 1102 20.38 -2.33 -26.30
C ARG A 1102 21.39 -1.68 -27.22
N LEU A 1103 22.28 -0.85 -26.68
CA LEU A 1103 23.33 -0.20 -27.46
C LEU A 1103 24.27 -1.25 -28.07
N GLY A 1104 24.64 -2.28 -27.32
CA GLY A 1104 25.45 -3.39 -27.84
C GLY A 1104 24.77 -4.10 -29.02
N LYS A 1105 23.47 -4.41 -28.90
CA LYS A 1105 22.68 -5.03 -29.98
C LYS A 1105 22.53 -4.12 -31.20
N GLU A 1106 22.16 -2.86 -30.99
CA GLU A 1106 21.98 -1.91 -32.10
C GLU A 1106 23.30 -1.62 -32.80
N ARG A 1107 24.43 -1.50 -32.08
CA ARG A 1107 25.77 -1.36 -32.70
C ARG A 1107 26.16 -2.61 -33.49
N GLY A 1108 25.96 -3.80 -32.91
CA GLY A 1108 26.25 -5.07 -33.58
C GLY A 1108 25.48 -5.25 -34.89
N LEU A 1109 24.25 -4.72 -34.97
CA LEU A 1109 23.44 -4.75 -36.19
C LEU A 1109 23.75 -3.60 -37.15
N ALA A 1110 23.85 -2.37 -36.64
CA ALA A 1110 23.93 -1.17 -37.46
C ALA A 1110 25.35 -0.87 -37.97
N GLU A 1111 26.40 -1.04 -37.17
CA GLU A 1111 27.78 -0.68 -37.58
C GLU A 1111 28.27 -1.48 -38.79
N PRO A 1112 28.09 -2.81 -38.87
CA PRO A 1112 28.46 -3.58 -40.06
C PRO A 1112 27.65 -3.20 -41.30
N LEU A 1113 26.36 -2.88 -41.12
CA LEU A 1113 25.47 -2.44 -42.21
C LEU A 1113 25.84 -1.06 -42.73
N ILE A 1114 26.16 -0.12 -41.85
CA ILE A 1114 26.59 1.23 -42.22
C ILE A 1114 27.93 1.15 -42.96
N ARG A 1115 28.87 0.31 -42.52
CA ARG A 1115 30.14 0.11 -43.24
C ARG A 1115 29.92 -0.45 -44.65
N ARG A 1116 29.10 -1.50 -44.80
CA ARG A 1116 28.80 -2.08 -46.11
C ARG A 1116 28.07 -1.10 -47.04
N LEU A 1117 27.09 -0.36 -46.53
CA LEU A 1117 26.37 0.64 -47.34
C LEU A 1117 27.27 1.83 -47.72
N ALA A 1118 28.24 2.18 -46.87
CA ALA A 1118 29.25 3.19 -47.21
C ALA A 1118 30.22 2.68 -48.28
N GLU A 1119 30.68 1.43 -48.17
CA GLU A 1119 31.52 0.78 -49.19
C GLU A 1119 30.79 0.67 -50.54
N GLU A 1120 29.48 0.39 -50.57
CA GLU A 1120 28.66 0.37 -51.80
C GLU A 1120 28.39 1.77 -52.40
N LEU A 1121 28.60 2.85 -51.65
CA LEU A 1121 28.43 4.25 -52.09
C LEU A 1121 29.76 4.86 -52.60
N ASP A 1122 30.90 4.33 -52.14
CA ASP A 1122 32.25 4.77 -52.55
C ASP A 1122 32.72 4.10 -53.88
N TRP A 1123 32.00 3.08 -54.37
CA TRP A 1123 32.15 2.47 -55.71
C TRP A 1123 31.12 3.03 -56.69
#